data_AF-A0A421JDW3-F1
#
_entry.id   AF-A0A421JDW3-F1
#
_cell.length_a   1.000
_cell.length_b   1.000
_cell.length_c   1.000
_cell.angle_alpha   90.00
_cell.angle_beta   90.00
_cell.angle_gamma   90.00
#
_symmetry.space_group_name_H-M   'P 1'
#
loop_
_entity.id
_entity.type
_entity.pdbx_description
1 polymer ?
#
loop_
_entity_poly.entity_id
_entity_poly.type
_entity_poly.pdbx_seq_one_letter_code
_entity_poly.pdbx_strand_id
1 'polypeptide(L)'
;MQLWINSLPGEVLDRILTLLSVAEVFAFVDPNTLHQNPGIRRAVINRLNHAPLLAHNRLQQTYLVMYLLSPNFLDKSAMEPLHIDNLEMLLMMESTWGLTLCHPVTMSYHIWNLLCATDLLNHLKRLENSNFEYNIEIEFDPSILPKVSMFYLINQIARCAGTKIRSISVLNYDGGFAFDPYTIPNLNALWLENSDVNFTGPFSPSLKRLCLHPNRNGYARNRPVHINYSLPPNATSVLLGNCLIDSSSDKYPFPHSIRTLSLENIKDLTPSHYSRRLMEENQQLRSLTLVNSISTTDLKTLDSFGITNVQKPNWNLGATYLTSLQISRSALKDIVLPDTLRELNISNNGIVDLHRINLPESLVSLKVSDNPIDWSAGVWFPPRLKYLDLGNTGIKSLKPFDFPDTVEVLILAVNKIESIDGIKFPNSLRLLAIGMNRITQVVNPILPRNIHTIHFTENHIGNSFRLSHDQDGNPLNLKVLFINHNRITDFSAVKYPKSVEVLNVDNNNILSLRNIEFSPNVQDLSFRGCDLSHIRNVTFAENSKLVSFIMSLNDLKSIDRNTIQFPPSVQLINFGGCAIESVHPESFTHLHSLRHLSFASNKLKSLVLSLPSSLRELDICCNKIRRLQLNFPANGDSSLAALNISQNKLNKFSPSMIGHGVHGVYHENLVELDITNNKLTDNYMAAILDEMPNSLIACFVGYTGVQDSYGYDIGQNILDHPLCLGKRIDVSHL
;
A
#
# COMPACT_ATOMS: atom_id res chain seq x y z
N MET A 1 27.89 -11.12 20.26
CA MET A 1 26.74 -11.95 19.83
C MET A 1 27.13 -12.94 18.73
N GLN A 2 27.76 -12.52 17.62
CA GLN A 2 28.22 -13.42 16.53
C GLN A 2 29.11 -14.59 17.00
N LEU A 3 30.08 -14.35 17.88
CA LEU A 3 30.94 -15.41 18.44
C LEU A 3 30.17 -16.51 19.21
N TRP A 4 29.02 -16.14 19.81
CA TRP A 4 28.17 -17.08 20.55
C TRP A 4 27.27 -17.88 19.61
N ILE A 5 26.70 -17.23 18.58
CA ILE A 5 25.86 -17.87 17.55
C ILE A 5 26.65 -18.95 16.79
N ASN A 6 27.93 -18.70 16.49
CA ASN A 6 28.82 -19.65 15.81
C ASN A 6 29.08 -20.94 16.60
N SER A 7 28.84 -20.94 17.91
CA SER A 7 29.04 -22.11 18.79
C SER A 7 27.78 -22.98 18.96
N LEU A 8 26.63 -22.55 18.42
CA LEU A 8 25.37 -23.25 18.57
C LEU A 8 25.24 -24.44 17.58
N PRO A 9 24.66 -25.58 18.01
CA PRO A 9 24.32 -26.66 17.09
C PRO A 9 23.37 -26.20 15.98
N GLY A 10 23.49 -26.78 14.79
CA GLY A 10 22.70 -26.40 13.63
C GLY A 10 21.18 -26.43 13.86
N GLU A 11 20.68 -27.44 14.59
CA GLU A 11 19.26 -27.57 14.93
C GLU A 11 18.76 -26.46 15.87
N VAL A 12 19.64 -25.96 16.75
CA VAL A 12 19.32 -24.84 17.64
C VAL A 12 19.25 -23.55 16.83
N LEU A 13 20.15 -23.35 15.88
CA LEU A 13 20.10 -22.22 14.96
C LEU A 13 18.83 -22.24 14.09
N ASP A 14 18.48 -23.40 13.53
CA ASP A 14 17.24 -23.57 12.76
C ASP A 14 16.01 -23.14 13.58
N ARG A 15 15.91 -23.59 14.85
CA ARG A 15 14.82 -23.20 15.76
C ARG A 15 14.84 -21.72 16.15
N ILE A 16 16.01 -21.12 16.36
CA ILE A 16 16.11 -19.70 16.68
C ILE A 16 15.61 -18.85 15.51
N LEU A 17 16.04 -19.17 14.29
CA LEU A 17 15.63 -18.40 13.11
C LEU A 17 14.13 -18.53 12.79
N THR A 18 13.46 -19.62 13.20
CA THR A 18 11.99 -19.71 13.09
C THR A 18 11.24 -18.75 14.00
N LEU A 19 11.89 -18.17 15.01
CA LEU A 19 11.30 -17.16 15.89
C LEU A 19 11.48 -15.72 15.37
N LEU A 20 12.30 -15.54 14.33
CA LEU A 20 12.57 -14.25 13.72
C LEU A 20 11.79 -14.11 12.42
N SER A 21 11.35 -12.89 12.11
CA SER A 21 10.92 -12.54 10.77
C SER A 21 12.09 -12.62 9.79
N VAL A 22 11.81 -12.90 8.52
CA VAL A 22 12.85 -12.88 7.48
C VAL A 22 13.60 -11.54 7.47
N ALA A 23 12.92 -10.40 7.60
CA ALA A 23 13.55 -9.08 7.67
C ALA A 23 14.56 -8.95 8.82
N GLU A 24 14.25 -9.48 10.00
CA GLU A 24 15.18 -9.51 11.13
C GLU A 24 16.40 -10.39 10.82
N VAL A 25 16.20 -11.56 10.19
CA VAL A 25 17.31 -12.43 9.77
C VAL A 25 18.27 -11.69 8.84
N PHE A 26 17.76 -10.96 7.83
CA PHE A 26 18.57 -10.15 6.93
C PHE A 26 19.26 -8.97 7.64
N ALA A 27 18.67 -8.42 8.71
CA ALA A 27 19.29 -7.38 9.51
C ALA A 27 20.45 -7.91 10.38
N PHE A 28 20.43 -9.20 10.76
CA PHE A 28 21.47 -9.82 11.58
C PHE A 28 22.63 -10.42 10.79
N VAL A 29 22.45 -10.64 9.49
CA VAL A 29 23.34 -11.50 8.70
C VAL A 29 23.76 -10.83 7.41
N ASP A 30 25.05 -10.50 7.32
CA ASP A 30 25.68 -9.97 6.11
C ASP A 30 26.32 -11.07 5.23
N PRO A 31 26.65 -10.77 3.95
CA PRO A 31 27.27 -11.73 3.05
C PRO A 31 28.58 -12.37 3.55
N ASN A 32 29.42 -11.60 4.25
CA ASN A 32 30.68 -12.11 4.80
C ASN A 32 30.40 -13.09 5.94
N THR A 33 29.43 -12.78 6.80
CA THR A 33 28.97 -13.68 7.87
C THR A 33 28.49 -15.01 7.30
N LEU A 34 27.68 -15.00 6.23
CA LEU A 34 27.20 -16.22 5.56
C LEU A 34 28.31 -17.00 4.86
N HIS A 35 29.30 -16.31 4.31
CA HIS A 35 30.43 -16.95 3.67
C HIS A 35 31.29 -17.69 4.70
N GLN A 36 31.61 -17.04 5.82
CA GLN A 36 32.48 -17.56 6.88
C GLN A 36 31.83 -18.64 7.74
N ASN A 37 30.48 -18.67 7.85
CA ASN A 37 29.77 -19.55 8.78
C ASN A 37 28.76 -20.46 8.06
N PRO A 38 29.18 -21.64 7.56
CA PRO A 38 28.30 -22.58 6.86
C PRO A 38 27.07 -23.02 7.65
N GLY A 39 27.17 -23.12 8.98
CA GLY A 39 26.06 -23.49 9.86
C GLY A 39 24.94 -22.44 9.87
N ILE A 40 25.31 -21.16 10.02
CA ILE A 40 24.37 -20.03 9.91
C ILE A 40 23.78 -19.98 8.51
N ARG A 41 24.62 -20.13 7.47
CA ARG A 41 24.15 -20.14 6.09
C ARG A 41 23.10 -21.22 5.82
N ARG A 42 23.34 -22.45 6.26
CA ARG A 42 22.36 -23.55 6.15
C ARG A 42 21.05 -23.18 6.86
N ALA A 43 21.12 -22.63 8.06
CA ALA A 43 19.94 -22.26 8.82
C ALA A 43 19.13 -21.13 8.16
N VAL A 44 19.81 -20.13 7.58
CA VAL A 44 19.16 -19.06 6.82
C VAL A 44 18.49 -19.62 5.57
N ILE A 45 19.18 -20.47 4.80
CA ILE A 45 18.60 -21.14 3.62
C ILE A 45 17.36 -21.95 4.00
N ASN A 46 17.42 -22.74 5.08
CA ASN A 46 16.29 -23.48 5.60
C ASN A 46 15.13 -22.53 5.96
N ARG A 47 15.41 -21.42 6.63
CA ARG A 47 14.39 -20.44 7.03
C ARG A 47 13.68 -19.80 5.83
N LEU A 48 14.42 -19.48 4.78
CA LEU A 48 13.88 -18.91 3.53
C LEU A 48 12.98 -19.89 2.78
N ASN A 49 13.32 -21.19 2.78
CA ASN A 49 12.52 -22.22 2.10
C ASN A 49 11.13 -22.44 2.71
N HIS A 50 10.92 -22.04 3.97
CA HIS A 50 9.64 -22.15 4.66
C HIS A 50 8.87 -20.83 4.69
N ALA A 51 9.34 -19.79 4.00
CA ALA A 51 8.73 -18.46 3.96
C ALA A 51 8.34 -18.05 2.53
N PRO A 52 7.05 -17.88 2.23
CA PRO A 52 6.62 -17.17 1.03
C PRO A 52 7.11 -15.71 1.09
N LEU A 53 8.08 -15.36 0.26
CA LEU A 53 8.77 -14.07 0.34
C LEU A 53 8.02 -12.96 -0.39
N LEU A 54 7.89 -11.81 0.27
CA LEU A 54 7.35 -10.57 -0.29
C LEU A 54 8.41 -9.46 -0.23
N ALA A 55 9.07 -9.20 -1.35
CA ALA A 55 10.02 -8.11 -1.51
C ALA A 55 9.28 -6.81 -1.91
N HIS A 56 9.37 -5.76 -1.09
CA HIS A 56 8.63 -4.50 -1.32
C HIS A 56 9.47 -3.24 -1.11
N ASN A 57 9.10 -2.15 -1.78
CA ASN A 57 9.76 -0.83 -1.67
C ASN A 57 9.05 0.15 -0.71
N ARG A 58 7.93 -0.24 -0.09
CA ARG A 58 7.18 0.63 0.85
C ARG A 58 8.00 0.88 2.13
N LEU A 59 8.34 2.15 2.39
CA LEU A 59 9.06 2.58 3.60
C LEU A 59 8.15 2.76 4.81
N GLN A 60 6.92 3.21 4.59
CA GLN A 60 5.93 3.37 5.66
C GLN A 60 5.20 2.05 5.92
N GLN A 61 5.27 1.58 7.16
CA GLN A 61 4.54 0.42 7.66
C GLN A 61 3.03 0.55 7.45
N THR A 62 2.47 1.75 7.53
CA THR A 62 1.03 1.97 7.27
C THR A 62 0.63 1.51 5.86
N TYR A 63 1.41 1.89 4.84
CA TYR A 63 1.14 1.46 3.47
C TYR A 63 1.38 -0.03 3.26
N LEU A 64 2.37 -0.61 3.94
CA LEU A 64 2.59 -2.06 3.91
C LEU A 64 1.39 -2.82 4.51
N VAL A 65 0.89 -2.39 5.67
CA VAL A 65 -0.28 -3.00 6.31
C VAL A 65 -1.51 -2.89 5.42
N MET A 66 -1.77 -1.73 4.81
CA MET A 66 -2.87 -1.56 3.87
C MET A 66 -2.73 -2.48 2.65
N TYR A 67 -1.53 -2.59 2.09
CA TYR A 67 -1.23 -3.48 0.98
C TYR A 67 -1.42 -4.96 1.33
N LEU A 68 -1.03 -5.41 2.53
CA LEU A 68 -1.21 -6.79 2.99
C LEU A 68 -2.70 -7.15 3.16
N LEU A 69 -3.55 -6.15 3.36
CA LEU A 69 -5.00 -6.30 3.42
C LEU A 69 -5.70 -6.17 2.06
N SER A 70 -4.98 -5.72 1.01
CA SER A 70 -5.61 -5.49 -0.29
C SER A 70 -5.85 -6.81 -1.04
N PRO A 71 -7.07 -7.02 -1.58
CA PRO A 71 -7.43 -8.28 -2.19
C PRO A 71 -6.74 -8.48 -3.54
N ASN A 72 -6.23 -9.67 -3.78
CA ASN A 72 -5.86 -10.18 -5.10
C ASN A 72 -5.79 -11.72 -5.09
N PHE A 73 -5.19 -12.32 -6.12
CA PHE A 73 -5.05 -13.77 -6.22
C PHE A 73 -3.94 -14.39 -5.35
N LEU A 74 -3.15 -13.59 -4.64
CA LEU A 74 -2.09 -14.04 -3.76
C LEU A 74 -2.57 -14.07 -2.31
N ASP A 75 -2.18 -15.11 -1.57
CA ASP A 75 -2.41 -15.16 -0.13
C ASP A 75 -1.30 -14.39 0.59
N LYS A 76 -1.55 -13.10 0.82
CA LYS A 76 -0.62 -12.20 1.52
C LYS A 76 -0.53 -12.47 3.02
N SER A 77 -1.50 -13.18 3.60
CA SER A 77 -1.54 -13.43 5.04
C SER A 77 -0.45 -14.38 5.51
N ALA A 78 0.03 -15.24 4.60
CA ALA A 78 1.13 -16.17 4.83
C ALA A 78 2.50 -15.64 4.36
N MET A 79 2.54 -14.46 3.74
CA MET A 79 3.79 -13.90 3.20
C MET A 79 4.62 -13.20 4.27
N GLU A 80 5.94 -13.31 4.14
CA GLU A 80 6.89 -12.60 4.98
C GLU A 80 7.50 -11.41 4.23
N PRO A 81 7.23 -10.18 4.69
CA PRO A 81 7.76 -8.98 4.05
C PRO A 81 9.26 -8.84 4.28
N LEU A 82 9.97 -8.42 3.23
CA LEU A 82 11.36 -8.00 3.25
C LEU A 82 11.52 -6.75 2.38
N HIS A 83 12.45 -5.87 2.75
CA HIS A 83 12.71 -4.66 1.96
C HIS A 83 13.35 -5.03 0.63
N ILE A 84 12.96 -4.38 -0.47
CA ILE A 84 13.35 -4.75 -1.84
C ILE A 84 14.86 -4.86 -2.04
N ASP A 85 15.66 -4.03 -1.36
CA ASP A 85 17.12 -4.10 -1.39
C ASP A 85 17.71 -5.46 -0.96
N ASN A 86 16.97 -6.24 -0.15
CA ASN A 86 17.40 -7.58 0.25
C ASN A 86 17.26 -8.60 -0.90
N LEU A 87 16.61 -8.25 -2.01
CA LEU A 87 16.54 -9.09 -3.20
C LEU A 87 17.94 -9.37 -3.78
N GLU A 88 18.84 -8.39 -3.75
CA GLU A 88 20.22 -8.58 -4.22
C GLU A 88 20.96 -9.66 -3.42
N MET A 89 20.72 -9.73 -2.12
CA MET A 89 21.29 -10.77 -1.27
C MET A 89 20.68 -12.15 -1.60
N LEU A 90 19.38 -12.25 -1.91
CA LEU A 90 18.76 -13.49 -2.37
C LEU A 90 19.35 -13.98 -3.70
N LEU A 91 19.52 -13.08 -4.67
CA LEU A 91 20.12 -13.39 -5.97
C LEU A 91 21.61 -13.77 -5.85
N MET A 92 22.34 -13.13 -4.93
CA MET A 92 23.70 -13.54 -4.58
C MET A 92 23.72 -14.94 -3.97
N MET A 93 22.80 -15.24 -3.05
CA MET A 93 22.69 -16.57 -2.44
C MET A 93 22.37 -17.65 -3.47
N GLU A 94 21.50 -17.36 -4.44
CA GLU A 94 21.21 -18.24 -5.57
C GLU A 94 22.46 -18.51 -6.40
N SER A 95 23.10 -17.46 -6.89
CA SER A 95 24.24 -17.59 -7.80
C SER A 95 25.49 -18.17 -7.13
N THR A 96 25.71 -17.87 -5.85
CA THR A 96 26.93 -18.26 -5.12
C THR A 96 26.77 -19.62 -4.43
N TRP A 97 25.59 -19.94 -3.91
CA TRP A 97 25.36 -21.12 -3.07
C TRP A 97 24.27 -22.07 -3.58
N GLY A 98 23.69 -21.79 -4.75
CA GLY A 98 22.67 -22.65 -5.34
C GLY A 98 21.37 -22.67 -4.54
N LEU A 99 21.03 -21.56 -3.86
CA LEU A 99 19.73 -21.42 -3.20
C LEU A 99 18.62 -21.69 -4.22
N THR A 100 17.74 -22.63 -3.90
CA THR A 100 16.47 -22.84 -4.59
C THR A 100 15.34 -22.52 -3.62
N LEU A 101 14.23 -22.00 -4.12
CA LEU A 101 13.06 -21.66 -3.30
C LEU A 101 11.87 -22.54 -3.70
N CYS A 102 11.09 -22.96 -2.72
CA CYS A 102 9.87 -23.78 -2.94
C CYS A 102 8.66 -22.95 -3.40
N HIS A 103 8.75 -21.62 -3.31
CA HIS A 103 7.66 -20.70 -3.65
C HIS A 103 8.18 -19.57 -4.55
N PRO A 104 7.34 -19.02 -5.45
CA PRO A 104 7.69 -17.82 -6.19
C PRO A 104 7.97 -16.64 -5.26
N VAL A 105 8.98 -15.83 -5.58
CA VAL A 105 9.26 -14.57 -4.89
C VAL A 105 8.25 -13.53 -5.37
N THR A 106 7.54 -12.89 -4.44
CA THR A 106 6.61 -11.81 -4.79
C THR A 106 7.33 -10.48 -4.73
N MET A 107 7.44 -9.80 -5.86
CA MET A 107 7.99 -8.44 -5.97
C MET A 107 6.83 -7.44 -6.05
N SER A 108 6.67 -6.63 -5.01
CA SER A 108 5.60 -5.64 -4.89
C SER A 108 6.14 -4.22 -4.88
N TYR A 109 5.89 -3.49 -5.96
CA TYR A 109 6.28 -2.10 -6.12
C TYR A 109 5.09 -1.18 -5.94
N HIS A 110 5.20 -0.27 -4.98
CA HIS A 110 4.39 0.93 -4.94
C HIS A 110 5.13 2.03 -5.72
N ILE A 111 4.55 2.54 -6.80
CA ILE A 111 5.17 3.54 -7.68
C ILE A 111 4.56 4.90 -7.37
N TRP A 112 5.29 5.74 -6.62
CA TRP A 112 4.91 7.13 -6.31
C TRP A 112 5.79 8.17 -7.01
N ASN A 113 6.88 7.75 -7.64
CA ASN A 113 7.78 8.59 -8.43
C ASN A 113 8.50 7.75 -9.51
N LEU A 114 9.29 8.41 -10.38
CA LEU A 114 10.01 7.72 -11.45
C LEU A 114 11.10 6.79 -10.92
N LEU A 115 11.71 7.12 -9.78
CA LEU A 115 12.74 6.30 -9.14
C LEU A 115 12.23 4.88 -8.86
N CYS A 116 11.02 4.73 -8.33
CA CYS A 116 10.41 3.42 -8.10
C CYS A 116 10.31 2.58 -9.38
N ALA A 117 9.92 3.20 -10.50
CA ALA A 117 9.80 2.51 -11.79
C ALA A 117 11.17 2.12 -12.35
N THR A 118 12.18 2.97 -12.20
CA THR A 118 13.56 2.66 -12.62
C THR A 118 14.18 1.57 -11.75
N ASP A 119 13.93 1.59 -10.44
CA ASP A 119 14.36 0.52 -9.53
C ASP A 119 13.75 -0.84 -9.93
N LEU A 120 12.47 -0.87 -10.29
CA LEU A 120 11.84 -2.08 -10.83
C LEU A 120 12.59 -2.58 -12.08
N LEU A 121 12.85 -1.70 -13.06
CA LEU A 121 13.59 -2.10 -14.26
C LEU A 121 15.00 -2.62 -13.96
N ASN A 122 15.70 -2.01 -13.01
CA ASN A 122 17.03 -2.44 -12.60
C ASN A 122 16.99 -3.85 -11.99
N HIS A 123 16.04 -4.12 -11.10
CA HIS A 123 15.87 -5.46 -10.55
C HIS A 123 15.43 -6.47 -11.62
N LEU A 124 14.53 -6.10 -12.54
CA LEU A 124 14.11 -6.99 -13.65
C LEU A 124 15.31 -7.47 -14.47
N LYS A 125 16.27 -6.59 -14.79
CA LYS A 125 17.51 -6.97 -15.48
C LYS A 125 18.32 -8.01 -14.71
N ARG A 126 18.33 -7.96 -13.37
CA ARG A 126 19.02 -8.95 -12.53
C ARG A 126 18.33 -10.32 -12.56
N LEU A 127 17.01 -10.35 -12.73
CA LEU A 127 16.25 -11.59 -12.81
C LEU A 127 16.55 -12.40 -14.08
N GLU A 128 17.14 -11.81 -15.12
CA GLU A 128 17.53 -12.50 -16.37
C GLU A 128 18.38 -13.76 -16.07
N ASN A 129 19.25 -13.68 -15.05
CA ASN A 129 20.15 -14.77 -14.66
C ASN A 129 19.62 -15.64 -13.50
N SER A 130 18.47 -15.31 -12.92
CA SER A 130 17.88 -16.07 -11.80
C SER A 130 17.08 -17.28 -12.28
N ASN A 131 17.04 -18.36 -11.52
CA ASN A 131 16.18 -19.52 -11.74
C ASN A 131 14.90 -19.49 -10.89
N PHE A 132 14.73 -18.49 -10.03
CA PHE A 132 13.49 -18.32 -9.28
C PHE A 132 12.29 -18.02 -10.18
N GLU A 133 11.11 -18.32 -9.65
CA GLU A 133 9.84 -17.89 -10.19
C GLU A 133 9.36 -16.63 -9.46
N TYR A 134 8.59 -15.79 -10.15
CA TYR A 134 8.20 -14.48 -9.63
C TYR A 134 6.71 -14.19 -9.76
N ASN A 135 6.17 -13.52 -8.76
CA ASN A 135 4.92 -12.76 -8.86
C ASN A 135 5.28 -11.27 -8.90
N ILE A 136 4.68 -10.50 -9.80
CA ILE A 136 4.93 -9.06 -9.90
C ILE A 136 3.66 -8.31 -9.57
N GLU A 137 3.74 -7.39 -8.62
CA GLU A 137 2.66 -6.46 -8.28
C GLU A 137 3.13 -5.03 -8.43
N ILE A 138 2.39 -4.25 -9.20
CA ILE A 138 2.66 -2.84 -9.47
C ILE A 138 1.44 -2.04 -9.06
N GLU A 139 1.59 -1.23 -8.04
CA GLU A 139 0.55 -0.34 -7.52
C GLU A 139 1.01 1.10 -7.72
N PHE A 140 0.31 1.84 -8.57
CA PHE A 140 0.59 3.27 -8.75
C PHE A 140 -0.07 4.07 -7.62
N ASP A 141 0.68 5.03 -7.08
CA ASP A 141 0.09 6.09 -6.28
C ASP A 141 -0.80 6.94 -7.21
N PRO A 142 -2.10 7.12 -6.91
CA PRO A 142 -2.99 7.93 -7.74
C PRO A 142 -2.56 9.40 -7.90
N SER A 143 -1.71 9.89 -6.99
CA SER A 143 -1.16 11.25 -6.98
C SER A 143 0.22 11.36 -7.67
N ILE A 144 0.74 10.28 -8.25
CA ILE A 144 2.03 10.30 -8.95
C ILE A 144 2.10 11.41 -10.01
N LEU A 145 3.18 12.20 -9.98
CA LEU A 145 3.39 13.27 -10.95
C LEU A 145 4.00 12.77 -12.27
N PRO A 146 5.04 11.90 -12.27
CA PRO A 146 5.59 11.36 -13.52
C PRO A 146 4.59 10.48 -14.28
N LYS A 147 4.51 10.69 -15.59
CA LYS A 147 3.76 9.82 -16.52
C LYS A 147 4.63 8.63 -16.92
N VAL A 148 4.59 7.59 -16.10
CA VAL A 148 5.33 6.34 -16.34
C VAL A 148 4.61 5.48 -17.38
N SER A 149 5.35 4.97 -18.37
CA SER A 149 4.81 4.11 -19.42
C SER A 149 4.64 2.66 -18.95
N MET A 150 3.40 2.26 -18.62
CA MET A 150 3.12 0.85 -18.28
C MET A 150 3.36 -0.10 -19.46
N PHE A 151 3.16 0.37 -20.71
CA PHE A 151 3.51 -0.39 -21.92
C PHE A 151 5.01 -0.72 -21.95
N TYR A 152 5.87 0.24 -21.62
CA TYR A 152 7.30 -0.01 -21.56
C TYR A 152 7.66 -0.99 -20.42
N LEU A 153 7.10 -0.79 -19.22
CA LEU A 153 7.32 -1.68 -18.07
C LEU A 153 6.91 -3.13 -18.36
N ILE A 154 5.71 -3.36 -18.89
CA ILE A 154 5.21 -4.72 -19.15
C ILE A 154 6.04 -5.44 -20.21
N ASN A 155 6.53 -4.71 -21.22
CA ASN A 155 7.44 -5.27 -22.23
C ASN A 155 8.80 -5.62 -21.64
N GLN A 156 9.33 -4.83 -20.70
CA GLN A 156 10.57 -5.19 -20.00
C GLN A 156 10.38 -6.41 -19.09
N ILE A 157 9.23 -6.55 -18.44
CA ILE A 157 8.88 -7.76 -17.67
C ILE A 157 8.91 -8.99 -18.59
N ALA A 158 8.22 -8.93 -19.72
CA ALA A 158 8.20 -10.02 -20.70
C ALA A 158 9.61 -10.35 -21.22
N ARG A 159 10.40 -9.33 -21.56
CA ARG A 159 11.77 -9.48 -22.09
C ARG A 159 12.74 -10.08 -21.08
N CYS A 160 12.76 -9.56 -19.85
CA CYS A 160 13.76 -9.94 -18.85
C CYS A 160 13.42 -11.25 -18.12
N ALA A 161 12.13 -11.52 -17.89
CA ALA A 161 11.71 -12.59 -17.00
C ALA A 161 10.44 -13.33 -17.45
N GLY A 162 9.94 -13.14 -18.69
CA GLY A 162 8.62 -13.61 -19.11
C GLY A 162 8.32 -15.10 -18.85
N THR A 163 9.31 -16.00 -18.96
CA THR A 163 9.14 -17.43 -18.65
C THR A 163 9.13 -17.74 -17.15
N LYS A 164 9.58 -16.83 -16.30
CA LYS A 164 9.69 -16.97 -14.84
C LYS A 164 8.51 -16.32 -14.11
N ILE A 165 7.71 -15.51 -14.80
CA ILE A 165 6.56 -14.82 -14.19
C ILE A 165 5.35 -15.76 -14.10
N ARG A 166 4.82 -15.90 -12.89
CA ARG A 166 3.62 -16.69 -12.57
C ARG A 166 2.38 -15.82 -12.38
N SER A 167 2.53 -14.60 -11.91
CA SER A 167 1.40 -13.66 -11.82
C SER A 167 1.82 -12.22 -12.03
N ILE A 168 0.88 -11.43 -12.55
CA ILE A 168 0.99 -9.99 -12.68
C ILE A 168 -0.25 -9.34 -12.09
N SER A 169 -0.05 -8.40 -11.18
CA SER A 169 -1.07 -7.50 -10.65
C SER A 169 -0.70 -6.06 -11.00
N VAL A 170 -1.61 -5.32 -11.64
CA VAL A 170 -1.48 -3.86 -11.85
C VAL A 170 -2.68 -3.17 -11.23
N LEU A 171 -2.41 -2.20 -10.36
CA LEU A 171 -3.41 -1.45 -9.62
C LEU A 171 -3.23 0.05 -9.84
N ASN A 172 -4.36 0.74 -10.02
CA ASN A 172 -4.47 2.21 -10.03
C ASN A 172 -3.65 2.91 -11.12
N TYR A 173 -3.39 2.25 -12.26
CA TYR A 173 -2.73 2.90 -13.38
C TYR A 173 -3.73 3.69 -14.23
N ASP A 174 -3.67 5.02 -14.19
CA ASP A 174 -4.62 5.93 -14.85
C ASP A 174 -4.42 6.06 -16.37
N GLY A 175 -3.33 5.49 -16.91
CA GLY A 175 -2.98 5.48 -18.32
C GLY A 175 -3.54 4.28 -19.09
N GLY A 176 -3.67 4.44 -20.41
CA GLY A 176 -3.95 3.32 -21.32
C GLY A 176 -2.65 2.58 -21.68
N PHE A 177 -2.68 1.25 -21.76
CA PHE A 177 -1.54 0.47 -22.26
C PHE A 177 -1.96 -0.75 -23.08
N ALA A 178 -1.16 -1.07 -24.09
CA ALA A 178 -1.30 -2.30 -24.85
C ALA A 178 -0.64 -3.46 -24.10
N PHE A 179 -1.23 -4.65 -24.17
CA PHE A 179 -0.63 -5.85 -23.59
C PHE A 179 -0.96 -7.07 -24.44
N ASP A 180 0.07 -7.85 -24.78
CA ASP A 180 -0.08 -9.19 -25.34
C ASP A 180 0.28 -10.23 -24.28
N PRO A 181 -0.71 -10.92 -23.69
CA PRO A 181 -0.47 -11.94 -22.68
C PRO A 181 0.37 -13.14 -23.16
N TYR A 182 0.47 -13.40 -24.47
CA TYR A 182 1.31 -14.48 -24.99
C TYR A 182 2.81 -14.24 -24.79
N THR A 183 3.21 -12.99 -24.60
CA THR A 183 4.62 -12.63 -24.32
C THR A 183 5.11 -13.15 -22.97
N ILE A 184 4.19 -13.60 -22.11
CA ILE A 184 4.47 -14.15 -20.77
C ILE A 184 3.86 -15.57 -20.70
N PRO A 185 4.52 -16.58 -21.30
CA PRO A 185 3.89 -17.87 -21.59
C PRO A 185 3.47 -18.65 -20.35
N ASN A 186 4.09 -18.38 -19.20
CA ASN A 186 3.91 -19.09 -17.94
C ASN A 186 2.97 -18.37 -16.95
N LEU A 187 2.31 -17.30 -17.40
CA LEU A 187 1.42 -16.48 -16.61
C LEU A 187 0.18 -17.27 -16.16
N ASN A 188 0.07 -17.54 -14.86
CA ASN A 188 -1.04 -18.27 -14.27
C ASN A 188 -2.18 -17.36 -13.79
N ALA A 189 -1.85 -16.14 -13.35
CA ALA A 189 -2.83 -15.19 -12.83
C ALA A 189 -2.56 -13.77 -13.35
N LEU A 190 -3.61 -13.08 -13.78
CA LEU A 190 -3.57 -11.71 -14.24
C LEU A 190 -4.64 -10.90 -13.49
N TRP A 191 -4.22 -9.89 -12.75
CA TRP A 191 -5.10 -8.99 -12.01
C TRP A 191 -4.89 -7.55 -12.48
N LEU A 192 -5.87 -6.98 -13.17
CA LEU A 192 -5.84 -5.60 -13.63
C LEU A 192 -7.03 -4.85 -13.01
N GLU A 193 -6.73 -3.98 -12.06
CA GLU A 193 -7.73 -3.19 -11.32
C GLU A 193 -7.44 -1.70 -11.45
N ASN A 194 -8.48 -0.90 -11.65
CA ASN A 194 -8.37 0.54 -11.84
C ASN A 194 -7.33 0.89 -12.93
N SER A 195 -7.31 0.11 -14.02
CA SER A 195 -6.29 0.17 -15.07
C SER A 195 -6.92 -0.05 -16.46
N ASP A 196 -6.57 0.82 -17.42
CA ASP A 196 -7.12 0.78 -18.79
C ASP A 196 -6.22 -0.05 -19.75
N VAL A 197 -6.50 -1.36 -19.86
CA VAL A 197 -5.75 -2.27 -20.75
C VAL A 197 -6.42 -2.42 -22.13
N ASN A 198 -5.59 -2.49 -23.18
CA ASN A 198 -5.99 -2.95 -24.51
C ASN A 198 -5.23 -4.23 -24.89
N PHE A 199 -5.94 -5.34 -25.03
CA PHE A 199 -5.32 -6.62 -25.40
C PHE A 199 -5.01 -6.66 -26.90
N THR A 200 -3.73 -6.86 -27.23
CA THR A 200 -3.25 -6.93 -28.63
C THR A 200 -3.01 -8.35 -29.13
N GLY A 201 -3.21 -9.35 -28.25
CA GLY A 201 -3.09 -10.77 -28.55
C GLY A 201 -4.04 -11.60 -27.67
N PRO A 202 -4.18 -12.91 -27.97
CA PRO A 202 -5.05 -13.78 -27.18
C PRO A 202 -4.48 -14.05 -25.77
N PHE A 203 -5.23 -14.73 -24.91
CA PHE A 203 -4.71 -15.11 -23.61
C PHE A 203 -3.86 -16.39 -23.69
N SER A 204 -2.77 -16.44 -22.92
CA SER A 204 -1.94 -17.65 -22.80
C SER A 204 -2.76 -18.83 -22.26
N PRO A 205 -2.59 -20.07 -22.78
CA PRO A 205 -3.27 -21.26 -22.28
C PRO A 205 -2.98 -21.61 -20.81
N SER A 206 -1.89 -21.07 -20.23
CA SER A 206 -1.50 -21.28 -18.83
C SER A 206 -2.27 -20.39 -17.84
N LEU A 207 -2.95 -19.36 -18.34
CA LEU A 207 -3.70 -18.39 -17.53
C LEU A 207 -4.97 -19.03 -16.96
N LYS A 208 -5.00 -19.22 -15.64
CA LYS A 208 -6.10 -19.86 -14.91
C LYS A 208 -6.97 -18.88 -14.14
N ARG A 209 -6.44 -17.70 -13.82
CA ARG A 209 -7.11 -16.70 -12.98
C ARG A 209 -7.02 -15.33 -13.66
N LEU A 210 -8.17 -14.72 -13.92
CA LEU A 210 -8.26 -13.43 -14.60
C LEU A 210 -9.17 -12.51 -13.80
N CYS A 211 -8.67 -11.31 -13.47
CA CYS A 211 -9.46 -10.22 -12.93
C CYS A 211 -9.26 -8.99 -13.80
N LEU A 212 -10.35 -8.46 -14.35
CA LEU A 212 -10.40 -7.22 -15.14
C LEU A 212 -11.46 -6.32 -14.53
N HIS A 213 -11.06 -5.21 -13.93
CA HIS A 213 -12.00 -4.23 -13.36
C HIS A 213 -11.42 -2.83 -13.54
N PRO A 214 -11.63 -2.19 -14.69
CA PRO A 214 -10.91 -0.99 -15.09
C PRO A 214 -11.21 0.20 -14.18
N ASN A 215 -12.30 0.21 -13.43
CA ASN A 215 -12.68 1.39 -12.64
C ASN A 215 -13.56 1.06 -11.42
N ARG A 216 -13.11 0.15 -10.55
CA ARG A 216 -13.86 -0.27 -9.35
C ARG A 216 -14.09 0.89 -8.39
N ASN A 217 -13.08 1.72 -8.21
CA ASN A 217 -13.07 2.79 -7.20
C ASN A 217 -13.23 4.20 -7.80
N GLY A 218 -13.49 4.32 -9.10
CA GLY A 218 -13.65 5.62 -9.76
C GLY A 218 -12.33 6.33 -10.14
N TYR A 219 -11.18 5.67 -10.02
CA TYR A 219 -9.86 6.25 -10.29
C TYR A 219 -9.47 6.32 -11.77
N ALA A 220 -10.01 5.45 -12.62
CA ALA A 220 -9.63 5.40 -14.04
C ALA A 220 -10.68 6.09 -14.93
N ARG A 221 -10.42 6.16 -16.24
CA ARG A 221 -11.27 6.87 -17.23
C ARG A 221 -12.63 6.20 -17.49
N ASN A 222 -13.01 5.24 -16.66
CA ASN A 222 -14.23 4.44 -16.73
C ASN A 222 -14.44 3.77 -18.11
N ARG A 223 -13.36 3.53 -18.85
CA ARG A 223 -13.44 2.90 -20.17
C ARG A 223 -13.63 1.39 -20.01
N PRO A 224 -14.55 0.77 -20.76
CA PRO A 224 -14.71 -0.66 -20.66
C PRO A 224 -13.47 -1.39 -21.20
N VAL A 225 -13.04 -2.47 -20.55
CA VAL A 225 -12.04 -3.35 -21.15
C VAL A 225 -12.68 -4.13 -22.29
N HIS A 226 -12.12 -3.99 -23.49
CA HIS A 226 -12.56 -4.72 -24.68
C HIS A 226 -11.94 -6.12 -24.68
N ILE A 227 -12.79 -7.13 -24.66
CA ILE A 227 -12.42 -8.53 -24.79
C ILE A 227 -12.68 -8.92 -26.24
N ASN A 228 -11.65 -8.75 -27.09
CA ASN A 228 -11.73 -8.97 -28.54
C ASN A 228 -11.32 -10.41 -28.96
N TYR A 229 -10.96 -11.24 -27.98
CA TYR A 229 -10.63 -12.66 -28.10
C TYR A 229 -11.56 -13.47 -27.16
N SER A 230 -11.47 -14.80 -27.12
CA SER A 230 -12.13 -15.56 -26.04
C SER A 230 -11.36 -15.37 -24.72
N LEU A 231 -12.05 -15.51 -23.60
CA LEU A 231 -11.44 -15.69 -22.28
C LEU A 231 -10.45 -16.90 -22.30
N PRO A 232 -9.52 -16.98 -21.33
CA PRO A 232 -8.54 -18.06 -21.33
C PRO A 232 -9.25 -19.43 -21.27
N PRO A 233 -8.94 -20.39 -22.18
CA PRO A 233 -9.73 -21.62 -22.32
C PRO A 233 -9.67 -22.52 -21.08
N ASN A 234 -8.58 -22.43 -20.31
CA ASN A 234 -8.35 -23.18 -19.07
C ASN A 234 -8.60 -22.33 -17.81
N ALA A 235 -9.34 -21.22 -17.94
CA ALA A 235 -9.66 -20.36 -16.81
C ALA A 235 -10.52 -21.10 -15.78
N THR A 236 -10.10 -21.01 -14.52
CA THR A 236 -10.81 -21.53 -13.35
C THR A 236 -11.47 -20.43 -12.53
N SER A 237 -10.95 -19.20 -12.61
CA SER A 237 -11.50 -18.02 -11.95
C SER A 237 -11.51 -16.84 -12.90
N VAL A 238 -12.66 -16.23 -13.10
CA VAL A 238 -12.84 -15.07 -13.96
C VAL A 238 -13.66 -14.02 -13.21
N LEU A 239 -13.08 -12.84 -13.00
CA LEU A 239 -13.77 -11.67 -12.45
C LEU A 239 -13.74 -10.55 -13.48
N LEU A 240 -14.90 -10.17 -14.00
CA LEU A 240 -15.05 -9.10 -14.98
C LEU A 240 -15.92 -7.99 -14.38
N GLY A 241 -15.41 -6.77 -14.43
CA GLY A 241 -16.13 -5.54 -14.10
C GLY A 241 -16.00 -4.55 -15.24
N ASN A 242 -17.11 -3.95 -15.67
CA ASN A 242 -17.13 -2.98 -16.78
C ASN A 242 -16.35 -3.47 -18.02
N CYS A 243 -16.71 -4.65 -18.53
CA CYS A 243 -16.10 -5.23 -19.73
C CYS A 243 -17.10 -5.29 -20.89
N LEU A 244 -16.56 -5.20 -22.11
CA LEU A 244 -17.29 -5.39 -23.36
C LEU A 244 -16.76 -6.63 -24.05
N ILE A 245 -17.60 -7.66 -24.21
CA ILE A 245 -17.27 -8.89 -24.93
C ILE A 245 -17.63 -8.67 -26.41
N ASP A 246 -16.63 -8.64 -27.28
CA ASP A 246 -16.84 -8.35 -28.69
C ASP A 246 -17.36 -9.58 -29.45
N SER A 247 -18.07 -9.34 -30.55
CA SER A 247 -18.54 -10.37 -31.49
C SER A 247 -17.43 -11.31 -31.98
N SER A 248 -16.17 -10.85 -32.02
CA SER A 248 -15.03 -11.68 -32.41
C SER A 248 -14.70 -12.79 -31.41
N SER A 249 -15.11 -12.67 -30.13
CA SER A 249 -14.85 -13.67 -29.09
C SER A 249 -15.41 -15.06 -29.43
N ASP A 250 -16.52 -15.13 -30.18
CA ASP A 250 -17.14 -16.39 -30.62
C ASP A 250 -16.25 -17.23 -31.57
N LYS A 251 -15.21 -16.62 -32.15
CA LYS A 251 -14.29 -17.31 -33.07
C LYS A 251 -13.19 -18.09 -32.35
N TYR A 252 -13.09 -17.96 -31.03
CA TYR A 252 -12.01 -18.52 -30.22
C TYR A 252 -12.54 -19.58 -29.22
N PRO A 253 -11.69 -20.50 -28.74
CA PRO A 253 -12.12 -21.58 -27.85
C PRO A 253 -12.80 -21.08 -26.57
N PHE A 254 -13.98 -21.61 -26.28
CA PHE A 254 -14.78 -21.24 -25.11
C PHE A 254 -14.28 -21.93 -23.83
N PRO A 255 -14.23 -21.23 -22.66
CA PRO A 255 -13.81 -21.83 -21.41
C PRO A 255 -14.90 -22.69 -20.75
N HIS A 256 -14.55 -23.95 -20.45
CA HIS A 256 -15.46 -24.92 -19.85
C HIS A 256 -15.02 -25.37 -18.44
N SER A 257 -14.01 -24.74 -17.84
CA SER A 257 -13.41 -25.15 -16.55
C SER A 257 -13.57 -24.12 -15.42
N ILE A 258 -14.44 -23.12 -15.61
CA ILE A 258 -14.66 -22.04 -14.65
C ILE A 258 -15.36 -22.58 -13.40
N ARG A 259 -14.78 -22.28 -12.24
CA ARG A 259 -15.33 -22.57 -10.90
C ARG A 259 -15.76 -21.30 -10.17
N THR A 260 -15.11 -20.18 -10.43
CA THR A 260 -15.43 -18.86 -9.86
C THR A 260 -15.69 -17.87 -10.98
N LEU A 261 -16.88 -17.27 -10.98
CA LEU A 261 -17.31 -16.30 -11.98
C LEU A 261 -17.88 -15.06 -11.30
N SER A 262 -17.36 -13.89 -11.61
CA SER A 262 -17.97 -12.60 -11.26
C SER A 262 -18.21 -11.78 -12.51
N LEU A 263 -19.44 -11.32 -12.73
CA LEU A 263 -19.84 -10.49 -13.86
C LEU A 263 -20.52 -9.23 -13.35
N GLU A 264 -19.81 -8.11 -13.42
CA GLU A 264 -20.27 -6.79 -13.00
C GLU A 264 -20.31 -5.85 -14.22
N ASN A 265 -21.49 -5.31 -14.56
CA ASN A 265 -21.66 -4.35 -15.67
C ASN A 265 -21.06 -4.85 -17.01
N ILE A 266 -21.44 -6.05 -17.44
CA ILE A 266 -20.94 -6.66 -18.68
C ILE A 266 -21.82 -6.27 -19.86
N LYS A 267 -21.19 -5.78 -20.93
CA LYS A 267 -21.84 -5.58 -22.23
C LYS A 267 -21.44 -6.71 -23.17
N ASP A 268 -22.38 -7.57 -23.49
CA ASP A 268 -22.17 -8.71 -24.39
C ASP A 268 -22.70 -8.39 -25.79
N LEU A 269 -21.79 -8.33 -26.77
CA LEU A 269 -22.12 -8.08 -28.18
C LEU A 269 -22.13 -9.37 -29.01
N THR A 270 -21.93 -10.53 -28.39
CA THR A 270 -21.82 -11.80 -29.10
C THR A 270 -23.20 -12.33 -29.52
N PRO A 271 -23.34 -12.87 -30.74
CA PRO A 271 -24.53 -13.62 -31.13
C PRO A 271 -24.79 -14.85 -30.25
N SER A 272 -23.74 -15.47 -29.69
CA SER A 272 -23.88 -16.67 -28.86
C SER A 272 -24.37 -16.39 -27.43
N HIS A 273 -24.50 -15.12 -27.02
CA HIS A 273 -24.73 -14.73 -25.62
C HIS A 273 -23.64 -15.31 -24.69
N TYR A 274 -22.38 -15.06 -25.04
CA TYR A 274 -21.18 -15.58 -24.40
C TYR A 274 -21.23 -15.50 -22.86
N SER A 275 -21.64 -14.35 -22.30
CA SER A 275 -21.75 -14.14 -20.85
C SER A 275 -22.79 -15.07 -20.18
N ARG A 276 -23.91 -15.34 -20.86
CA ARG A 276 -24.91 -16.32 -20.41
C ARG A 276 -24.35 -17.74 -20.49
N ARG A 277 -23.70 -18.08 -21.61
CA ARG A 277 -23.06 -19.39 -21.80
C ARG A 277 -22.03 -19.68 -20.71
N LEU A 278 -21.30 -18.68 -20.21
CA LEU A 278 -20.34 -18.86 -19.12
C LEU A 278 -21.01 -19.43 -17.86
N MET A 279 -22.24 -19.00 -17.57
CA MET A 279 -23.01 -19.48 -16.42
C MET A 279 -23.66 -20.85 -16.68
N GLU A 280 -24.11 -21.11 -17.90
CA GLU A 280 -24.92 -22.30 -18.24
C GLU A 280 -24.06 -23.52 -18.64
N GLU A 281 -22.93 -23.31 -19.30
CA GLU A 281 -22.07 -24.40 -19.83
C GLU A 281 -20.94 -24.82 -18.86
N ASN A 282 -20.67 -24.05 -17.80
CA ASN A 282 -19.67 -24.39 -16.77
C ASN A 282 -20.30 -25.17 -15.59
N GLN A 283 -20.49 -26.47 -15.78
CA GLN A 283 -21.14 -27.34 -14.79
C GLN A 283 -20.41 -27.46 -13.44
N GLN A 284 -19.11 -27.13 -13.38
CA GLN A 284 -18.32 -27.13 -12.14
C GLN A 284 -18.33 -25.79 -11.38
N LEU A 285 -19.20 -24.84 -11.77
CA LEU A 285 -19.29 -23.54 -11.11
C LEU A 285 -19.65 -23.72 -9.62
N ARG A 286 -18.86 -23.08 -8.75
CA ARG A 286 -19.01 -23.10 -7.28
C ARG A 286 -19.20 -21.71 -6.67
N SER A 287 -18.69 -20.68 -7.32
CA SER A 287 -18.83 -19.28 -6.88
C SER A 287 -19.36 -18.42 -8.01
N LEU A 288 -20.43 -17.68 -7.76
CA LEU A 288 -21.06 -16.82 -8.76
C LEU A 288 -21.41 -15.46 -8.16
N THR A 289 -20.93 -14.38 -8.77
CA THR A 289 -21.29 -13.00 -8.41
C THR A 289 -21.89 -12.26 -9.61
N LEU A 290 -23.07 -11.66 -9.43
CA LEU A 290 -23.84 -10.99 -10.48
C LEU A 290 -24.35 -9.59 -10.08
N VAL A 291 -24.71 -8.81 -11.09
CA VAL A 291 -25.38 -7.51 -10.93
C VAL A 291 -26.69 -7.48 -11.74
N ASN A 292 -27.76 -6.94 -11.15
CA ASN A 292 -29.10 -6.69 -11.72
C ASN A 292 -30.02 -7.89 -11.96
N SER A 293 -29.55 -9.08 -12.34
CA SER A 293 -30.48 -10.20 -12.64
C SER A 293 -30.01 -11.56 -12.17
N ILE A 294 -30.98 -12.39 -11.79
CA ILE A 294 -30.86 -13.83 -11.59
C ILE A 294 -31.64 -14.44 -12.75
N SER A 295 -30.93 -14.94 -13.75
CA SER A 295 -31.52 -15.78 -14.79
C SER A 295 -30.92 -17.17 -14.64
N THR A 296 -31.77 -18.15 -14.40
CA THR A 296 -31.59 -19.57 -14.77
C THR A 296 -30.55 -20.44 -14.05
N THR A 297 -29.71 -19.94 -13.12
CA THR A 297 -28.77 -20.83 -12.40
C THR A 297 -29.39 -21.52 -11.19
N ASP A 298 -29.29 -22.85 -11.12
CA ASP A 298 -29.62 -23.62 -9.89
C ASP A 298 -28.59 -23.30 -8.81
N LEU A 299 -28.97 -22.48 -7.83
CA LEU A 299 -28.09 -22.06 -6.73
C LEU A 299 -27.66 -23.23 -5.82
N LYS A 300 -28.28 -24.42 -5.95
CA LYS A 300 -27.99 -25.59 -5.10
C LYS A 300 -26.58 -26.16 -5.29
N THR A 301 -25.91 -25.87 -6.40
CA THR A 301 -24.56 -26.37 -6.68
C THR A 301 -23.45 -25.43 -6.19
N LEU A 302 -23.80 -24.19 -5.81
CA LEU A 302 -22.86 -23.16 -5.43
C LEU A 302 -22.47 -23.28 -3.95
N ASP A 303 -21.20 -22.99 -3.68
CA ASP A 303 -20.63 -22.80 -2.34
C ASP A 303 -20.66 -21.32 -1.94
N SER A 304 -20.63 -20.41 -2.94
CA SER A 304 -20.61 -18.96 -2.75
C SER A 304 -21.50 -18.25 -3.78
N PHE A 305 -22.30 -17.29 -3.32
CA PHE A 305 -23.18 -16.50 -4.18
C PHE A 305 -23.14 -15.03 -3.81
N GLY A 306 -22.97 -14.17 -4.82
CA GLY A 306 -22.96 -12.73 -4.71
C GLY A 306 -23.99 -12.10 -5.64
N ILE A 307 -24.77 -11.14 -5.15
CA ILE A 307 -25.67 -10.39 -6.02
C ILE A 307 -25.92 -8.96 -5.58
N THR A 308 -26.03 -8.07 -6.55
CA THR A 308 -26.27 -6.65 -6.32
C THR A 308 -27.44 -6.12 -7.15
N ASN A 309 -28.18 -5.18 -6.58
CA ASN A 309 -29.24 -4.41 -7.25
C ASN A 309 -30.47 -5.22 -7.71
N VAL A 310 -31.03 -6.07 -6.82
CA VAL A 310 -32.25 -6.84 -7.09
C VAL A 310 -33.42 -6.32 -6.24
N GLN A 311 -34.44 -5.78 -6.91
CA GLN A 311 -35.56 -5.10 -6.25
C GLN A 311 -36.76 -6.01 -5.94
N LYS A 312 -36.94 -7.12 -6.68
CA LYS A 312 -38.03 -8.10 -6.46
C LYS A 312 -37.51 -9.54 -6.42
N PRO A 313 -36.69 -9.89 -5.43
CA PRO A 313 -36.13 -11.23 -5.31
C PRO A 313 -37.11 -12.25 -4.73
N ASN A 314 -36.82 -13.52 -4.94
CA ASN A 314 -37.39 -14.65 -4.20
C ASN A 314 -36.26 -15.36 -3.44
N TRP A 315 -36.03 -14.97 -2.19
CA TRP A 315 -34.89 -15.41 -1.38
C TRP A 315 -35.17 -16.70 -0.59
N ASN A 316 -35.58 -17.76 -1.27
CA ASN A 316 -35.66 -19.08 -0.62
C ASN A 316 -34.34 -19.85 -0.76
N LEU A 317 -33.33 -19.45 0.04
CA LEU A 317 -31.98 -20.03 -0.01
C LEU A 317 -31.77 -21.15 1.01
N GLY A 318 -32.76 -21.45 1.86
CA GLY A 318 -32.62 -22.43 2.95
C GLY A 318 -32.27 -23.86 2.49
N ALA A 319 -32.62 -24.23 1.26
CA ALA A 319 -32.30 -25.55 0.69
C ALA A 319 -30.96 -25.60 -0.08
N THR A 320 -30.15 -24.53 -0.02
CA THR A 320 -28.83 -24.47 -0.64
C THR A 320 -27.73 -24.90 0.33
N TYR A 321 -26.52 -25.14 -0.19
CA TYR A 321 -25.33 -25.48 0.61
C TYR A 321 -24.33 -24.32 0.70
N LEU A 322 -24.80 -23.08 0.50
CA LEU A 322 -23.93 -21.90 0.48
C LEU A 322 -23.19 -21.75 1.81
N THR A 323 -21.90 -21.47 1.70
CA THR A 323 -21.01 -21.13 2.82
C THR A 323 -20.68 -19.64 2.84
N SER A 324 -20.79 -18.95 1.69
CA SER A 324 -20.63 -17.50 1.58
C SER A 324 -21.78 -16.89 0.79
N LEU A 325 -22.36 -15.81 1.30
CA LEU A 325 -23.45 -15.08 0.67
C LEU A 325 -23.20 -13.57 0.76
N GLN A 326 -23.20 -12.91 -0.39
CA GLN A 326 -23.15 -11.46 -0.49
C GLN A 326 -24.40 -10.94 -1.20
N ILE A 327 -25.15 -10.07 -0.54
CA ILE A 327 -26.28 -9.36 -1.14
C ILE A 327 -26.09 -7.89 -0.84
N SER A 328 -26.17 -7.03 -1.86
CA SER A 328 -26.13 -5.57 -1.65
C SER A 328 -27.11 -4.83 -2.55
N ARG A 329 -27.52 -3.63 -2.13
CA ARG A 329 -28.48 -2.76 -2.83
C ARG A 329 -29.77 -3.48 -3.24
N SER A 330 -30.22 -4.44 -2.44
CA SER A 330 -31.34 -5.33 -2.75
C SER A 330 -32.29 -5.44 -1.57
N ALA A 331 -33.58 -5.65 -1.83
CA ALA A 331 -34.56 -5.85 -0.77
C ALA A 331 -34.38 -7.24 -0.13
N LEU A 332 -34.23 -7.32 1.19
CA LEU A 332 -34.04 -8.59 1.93
C LEU A 332 -35.30 -9.11 2.63
N LYS A 333 -36.48 -8.67 2.19
CA LYS A 333 -37.75 -9.09 2.79
C LYS A 333 -37.93 -10.61 2.64
N ASP A 334 -38.31 -11.28 3.73
CA ASP A 334 -38.62 -12.72 3.80
C ASP A 334 -37.45 -13.64 3.38
N ILE A 335 -36.20 -13.19 3.57
CA ILE A 335 -35.01 -14.00 3.28
C ILE A 335 -34.90 -15.22 4.21
N VAL A 336 -34.72 -16.40 3.62
CA VAL A 336 -34.42 -17.64 4.34
C VAL A 336 -32.98 -18.03 4.04
N LEU A 337 -32.11 -17.91 5.04
CA LEU A 337 -30.68 -18.24 4.94
C LEU A 337 -30.43 -19.75 5.16
N PRO A 338 -29.40 -20.35 4.52
CA PRO A 338 -29.02 -21.73 4.78
C PRO A 338 -28.20 -21.87 6.07
N ASP A 339 -28.40 -22.97 6.80
CA ASP A 339 -27.69 -23.25 8.06
C ASP A 339 -26.19 -23.51 7.87
N THR A 340 -25.75 -23.80 6.64
CA THR A 340 -24.33 -24.02 6.29
C THR A 340 -23.52 -22.72 6.22
N LEU A 341 -24.17 -21.56 6.27
CA LEU A 341 -23.55 -20.28 5.95
C LEU A 341 -22.48 -19.88 6.98
N ARG A 342 -21.27 -19.57 6.50
CA ARG A 342 -20.12 -19.13 7.31
C ARG A 342 -19.87 -17.63 7.16
N GLU A 343 -20.13 -17.07 5.99
CA GLU A 343 -19.88 -15.67 5.68
C GLU A 343 -21.15 -15.04 5.12
N LEU A 344 -21.59 -13.94 5.73
CA LEU A 344 -22.73 -13.18 5.29
C LEU A 344 -22.35 -11.70 5.17
N ASN A 345 -22.45 -11.17 3.95
CA ASN A 345 -22.36 -9.75 3.67
C ASN A 345 -23.71 -9.25 3.15
N ILE A 346 -24.42 -8.52 4.00
CA ILE A 346 -25.71 -7.89 3.70
C ILE A 346 -25.62 -6.36 3.88
N SER A 347 -24.45 -5.81 3.65
CA SER A 347 -24.22 -4.37 3.68
C SER A 347 -25.03 -3.65 2.60
N ASN A 348 -25.44 -2.40 2.90
CA ASN A 348 -26.12 -1.51 1.96
C ASN A 348 -27.42 -2.08 1.38
N ASN A 349 -28.31 -2.61 2.23
CA ASN A 349 -29.62 -3.16 1.84
C ASN A 349 -30.82 -2.44 2.48
N GLY A 350 -30.59 -1.33 3.16
CA GLY A 350 -31.66 -0.58 3.84
C GLY A 350 -32.31 -1.33 5.01
N ILE A 351 -31.57 -2.20 5.68
CA ILE A 351 -32.06 -2.99 6.82
C ILE A 351 -32.32 -2.06 8.01
N VAL A 352 -33.55 -2.07 8.53
CA VAL A 352 -33.95 -1.33 9.73
C VAL A 352 -34.03 -2.24 10.96
N ASP A 353 -34.51 -3.48 10.79
CA ASP A 353 -34.70 -4.43 11.89
C ASP A 353 -33.94 -5.73 11.57
N LEU A 354 -32.76 -5.87 12.18
CA LEU A 354 -31.88 -7.03 11.95
C LEU A 354 -32.48 -8.33 12.51
N HIS A 355 -33.36 -8.27 13.52
CA HIS A 355 -33.97 -9.45 14.14
C HIS A 355 -34.91 -10.20 13.20
N ARG A 356 -35.39 -9.55 12.14
CA ARG A 356 -36.19 -10.19 11.10
C ARG A 356 -35.38 -11.11 10.19
N ILE A 357 -34.05 -11.02 10.25
CA ILE A 357 -33.14 -11.89 9.51
C ILE A 357 -32.65 -12.94 10.50
N ASN A 358 -33.10 -14.18 10.33
CA ASN A 358 -32.64 -15.28 11.17
C ASN A 358 -31.18 -15.63 10.83
N LEU A 359 -30.24 -15.11 11.61
CA LEU A 359 -28.81 -15.31 11.40
C LEU A 359 -28.39 -16.72 11.87
N PRO A 360 -27.78 -17.56 11.02
CA PRO A 360 -27.40 -18.92 11.41
C PRO A 360 -26.24 -18.94 12.41
N GLU A 361 -26.28 -19.88 13.36
CA GLU A 361 -25.25 -20.03 14.41
C GLU A 361 -23.86 -20.42 13.88
N SER A 362 -23.79 -20.92 12.65
CA SER A 362 -22.58 -21.35 11.96
C SER A 362 -21.70 -20.18 11.48
N LEU A 363 -22.23 -18.96 11.47
CA LEU A 363 -21.55 -17.76 10.97
C LEU A 363 -20.23 -17.47 11.70
N VAL A 364 -19.23 -17.13 10.90
CA VAL A 364 -17.89 -16.72 11.28
C VAL A 364 -17.61 -15.27 10.87
N SER A 365 -18.23 -14.80 9.79
CA SER A 365 -18.10 -13.43 9.30
C SER A 365 -19.47 -12.83 9.03
N LEU A 366 -19.75 -11.68 9.63
CA LEU A 366 -20.98 -10.92 9.43
C LEU A 366 -20.66 -9.46 9.10
N LYS A 367 -21.15 -9.00 7.95
CA LYS A 367 -21.09 -7.60 7.53
C LYS A 367 -22.50 -7.08 7.30
N VAL A 368 -22.87 -6.06 8.06
CA VAL A 368 -24.18 -5.39 7.98
C VAL A 368 -24.03 -3.89 7.79
N SER A 369 -22.85 -3.44 7.33
CA SER A 369 -22.51 -2.03 7.21
C SER A 369 -23.48 -1.26 6.29
N ASP A 370 -23.57 0.05 6.46
CA ASP A 370 -24.38 0.92 5.61
C ASP A 370 -25.87 0.56 5.60
N ASN A 371 -26.40 0.19 6.76
CA ASN A 371 -27.82 -0.09 6.96
C ASN A 371 -28.38 0.77 8.10
N PRO A 372 -29.57 1.39 7.96
CA PRO A 372 -30.17 2.22 8.99
C PRO A 372 -30.81 1.39 10.13
N ILE A 373 -30.02 0.54 10.80
CA ILE A 373 -30.50 -0.40 11.82
C ILE A 373 -30.97 0.33 13.07
N ASP A 374 -32.16 -0.02 13.55
CA ASP A 374 -32.68 0.39 14.85
C ASP A 374 -32.23 -0.59 15.94
N TRP A 375 -31.16 -0.22 16.63
CA TRP A 375 -30.58 -1.02 17.71
C TRP A 375 -31.38 -1.01 19.02
N SER A 376 -32.56 -0.36 19.07
CA SER A 376 -33.42 -0.38 20.27
C SER A 376 -34.19 -1.70 20.46
N ALA A 377 -34.35 -2.50 19.39
CA ALA A 377 -35.12 -3.75 19.39
C ALA A 377 -34.39 -4.96 20.02
N GLY A 378 -33.16 -4.76 20.52
CA GLY A 378 -32.29 -5.81 21.09
C GLY A 378 -31.02 -6.01 20.26
N VAL A 379 -30.02 -6.71 20.82
CA VAL A 379 -28.75 -7.00 20.16
C VAL A 379 -28.41 -8.48 20.39
N TRP A 380 -28.29 -9.25 19.32
CA TRP A 380 -27.83 -10.64 19.38
C TRP A 380 -26.96 -10.94 18.17
N PHE A 381 -25.91 -11.74 18.39
CA PHE A 381 -24.98 -12.17 17.35
C PHE A 381 -24.65 -13.66 17.50
N PRO A 382 -24.41 -14.38 16.39
CA PRO A 382 -23.96 -15.77 16.41
C PRO A 382 -22.65 -15.96 17.23
N PRO A 383 -22.54 -17.05 18.02
CA PRO A 383 -21.45 -17.22 19.00
C PRO A 383 -20.09 -17.59 18.39
N ARG A 384 -20.02 -17.87 17.08
CA ARG A 384 -18.80 -18.29 16.37
C ARG A 384 -18.15 -17.18 15.54
N LEU A 385 -18.67 -15.96 15.62
CA LEU A 385 -18.18 -14.84 14.83
C LEU A 385 -16.73 -14.48 15.18
N LYS A 386 -15.92 -14.32 14.14
CA LYS A 386 -14.56 -13.78 14.17
C LYS A 386 -14.46 -12.39 13.56
N TYR A 387 -15.28 -12.11 12.56
CA TYR A 387 -15.31 -10.81 11.87
C TYR A 387 -16.72 -10.22 11.98
N LEU A 388 -16.81 -9.01 12.53
CA LEU A 388 -18.07 -8.29 12.68
C LEU A 388 -17.92 -6.85 12.21
N ASP A 389 -18.67 -6.50 11.16
CA ASP A 389 -18.71 -5.16 10.61
C ASP A 389 -20.10 -4.52 10.78
N LEU A 390 -20.14 -3.52 11.66
CA LEU A 390 -21.29 -2.71 12.03
C LEU A 390 -21.08 -1.24 11.60
N GLY A 391 -20.22 -0.98 10.61
CA GLY A 391 -19.92 0.37 10.15
C GLY A 391 -21.15 1.08 9.59
N ASN A 392 -21.34 2.37 9.87
CA ASN A 392 -22.47 3.15 9.36
C ASN A 392 -23.84 2.50 9.63
N THR A 393 -24.07 2.05 10.87
CA THR A 393 -25.34 1.44 11.29
C THR A 393 -26.11 2.27 12.31
N GLY A 394 -25.67 3.50 12.56
CA GLY A 394 -26.37 4.45 13.44
C GLY A 394 -26.18 4.22 14.95
N ILE A 395 -25.22 3.39 15.36
CA ILE A 395 -24.96 3.07 16.77
C ILE A 395 -24.61 4.33 17.55
N LYS A 396 -25.31 4.59 18.66
CA LYS A 396 -25.03 5.70 19.59
C LYS A 396 -24.30 5.28 20.86
N SER A 397 -24.58 4.06 21.34
CA SER A 397 -24.04 3.53 22.58
C SER A 397 -23.73 2.04 22.41
N LEU A 398 -22.57 1.61 22.92
CA LEU A 398 -22.16 0.21 22.90
C LEU A 398 -22.63 -0.58 24.12
N LYS A 399 -23.19 0.07 25.14
CA LYS A 399 -23.63 -0.59 26.39
C LYS A 399 -24.63 -1.75 26.18
N PRO A 400 -25.58 -1.69 25.22
CA PRO A 400 -26.50 -2.80 24.97
C PRO A 400 -25.87 -4.00 24.24
N PHE A 401 -24.64 -3.86 23.73
CA PHE A 401 -24.02 -4.89 22.91
C PHE A 401 -23.28 -5.90 23.79
N ASP A 402 -23.65 -7.17 23.67
CA ASP A 402 -22.88 -8.29 24.18
C ASP A 402 -22.17 -8.97 22.99
N PHE A 403 -20.91 -8.60 22.77
CA PHE A 403 -20.15 -9.10 21.62
C PHE A 403 -19.60 -10.51 21.91
N PRO A 404 -19.68 -11.47 20.97
CA PRO A 404 -19.07 -12.78 21.14
C PRO A 404 -17.55 -12.68 21.38
N ASP A 405 -17.03 -13.37 22.39
CA ASP A 405 -15.60 -13.36 22.75
C ASP A 405 -14.67 -13.89 21.64
N THR A 406 -15.23 -14.59 20.65
CA THR A 406 -14.52 -15.10 19.47
C THR A 406 -14.18 -14.03 18.44
N VAL A 407 -14.77 -12.83 18.53
CA VAL A 407 -14.55 -11.77 17.55
C VAL A 407 -13.11 -11.27 17.60
N GLU A 408 -12.41 -11.37 16.47
CA GLU A 408 -11.03 -10.93 16.26
C GLU A 408 -10.96 -9.56 15.59
N VAL A 409 -11.95 -9.22 14.75
CA VAL A 409 -12.05 -7.96 14.01
C VAL A 409 -13.42 -7.34 14.24
N LEU A 410 -13.45 -6.14 14.81
CA LEU A 410 -14.66 -5.37 15.07
C LEU A 410 -14.58 -4.01 14.38
N ILE A 411 -15.46 -3.78 13.41
CA ILE A 411 -15.58 -2.52 12.69
C ILE A 411 -16.84 -1.79 13.17
N LEU A 412 -16.63 -0.61 13.75
CA LEU A 412 -17.63 0.30 14.31
C LEU A 412 -17.53 1.70 13.67
N ALA A 413 -16.82 1.82 12.55
CA ALA A 413 -16.55 3.09 11.91
C ALA A 413 -17.83 3.79 11.43
N VAL A 414 -17.80 5.12 11.32
CA VAL A 414 -18.93 5.92 10.78
C VAL A 414 -20.21 5.75 11.60
N ASN A 415 -20.12 5.77 12.92
CA ASN A 415 -21.28 5.68 13.82
C ASN A 415 -21.43 6.98 14.63
N LYS A 416 -22.24 6.94 15.68
CA LYS A 416 -22.53 8.08 16.57
C LYS A 416 -22.08 7.78 18.01
N ILE A 417 -21.06 6.93 18.18
CA ILE A 417 -20.57 6.47 19.49
C ILE A 417 -19.86 7.62 20.20
N GLU A 418 -20.28 7.94 21.43
CA GLU A 418 -19.74 9.06 22.22
C GLU A 418 -18.71 8.63 23.27
N SER A 419 -18.72 7.35 23.66
CA SER A 419 -17.80 6.80 24.68
C SER A 419 -17.61 5.29 24.51
N ILE A 420 -16.42 4.82 24.91
CA ILE A 420 -16.07 3.40 25.04
C ILE A 420 -15.80 2.99 26.50
N ASP A 421 -16.14 3.87 27.45
CA ASP A 421 -15.94 3.63 28.87
C ASP A 421 -16.86 2.51 29.39
N GLY A 422 -16.31 1.62 30.21
CA GLY A 422 -17.00 0.45 30.76
C GLY A 422 -17.46 -0.59 29.73
N ILE A 423 -17.02 -0.50 28.47
CA ILE A 423 -17.39 -1.47 27.43
C ILE A 423 -16.49 -2.69 27.52
N LYS A 424 -17.09 -3.88 27.62
CA LYS A 424 -16.38 -5.16 27.56
C LYS A 424 -16.22 -5.56 26.09
N PHE A 425 -15.03 -5.37 25.55
CA PHE A 425 -14.69 -5.83 24.20
C PHE A 425 -14.37 -7.35 24.20
N PRO A 426 -14.53 -8.04 23.04
CA PRO A 426 -14.24 -9.47 22.89
C PRO A 426 -12.82 -9.87 23.31
N ASN A 427 -12.67 -10.97 24.03
CA ASN A 427 -11.36 -11.46 24.48
C ASN A 427 -10.35 -11.76 23.34
N SER A 428 -10.84 -12.13 22.16
CA SER A 428 -10.00 -12.45 20.99
C SER A 428 -9.70 -11.24 20.11
N LEU A 429 -10.14 -10.03 20.46
CA LEU A 429 -10.07 -8.86 19.57
C LEU A 429 -8.62 -8.48 19.27
N ARG A 430 -8.32 -8.36 17.97
CA ARG A 430 -7.01 -7.95 17.43
C ARG A 430 -7.08 -6.59 16.75
N LEU A 431 -8.22 -6.27 16.12
CA LEU A 431 -8.43 -5.00 15.42
C LEU A 431 -9.76 -4.37 15.86
N LEU A 432 -9.67 -3.15 16.37
CA LEU A 432 -10.82 -2.29 16.66
C LEU A 432 -10.80 -1.06 15.76
N ALA A 433 -11.71 -0.98 14.79
CA ALA A 433 -11.86 0.19 13.94
C ALA A 433 -13.07 1.01 14.41
N ILE A 434 -12.83 2.12 15.11
CA ILE A 434 -13.88 2.97 15.70
C ILE A 434 -13.74 4.43 15.24
N GLY A 435 -13.20 4.63 14.04
CA GLY A 435 -13.07 5.94 13.43
C GLY A 435 -14.41 6.57 13.03
N MET A 436 -14.42 7.87 12.70
CA MET A 436 -15.61 8.62 12.28
C MET A 436 -16.77 8.46 13.27
N ASN A 437 -16.49 8.71 14.56
CA ASN A 437 -17.44 8.65 15.67
C ASN A 437 -17.41 9.98 16.45
N ARG A 438 -17.98 10.02 17.65
CA ARG A 438 -18.10 11.23 18.50
C ARG A 438 -17.36 11.09 19.83
N ILE A 439 -16.36 10.20 19.89
CA ILE A 439 -15.61 9.93 21.13
C ILE A 439 -14.82 11.18 21.52
N THR A 440 -14.98 11.64 22.76
CA THR A 440 -14.33 12.87 23.27
C THR A 440 -13.11 12.60 24.15
N GLN A 441 -13.01 11.40 24.71
CA GLN A 441 -11.93 10.98 25.60
C GLN A 441 -11.74 9.47 25.57
N VAL A 442 -10.52 9.04 25.87
CA VAL A 442 -10.15 7.64 26.06
C VAL A 442 -9.34 7.56 27.36
N VAL A 443 -9.85 6.86 28.36
CA VAL A 443 -9.19 6.76 29.68
C VAL A 443 -9.19 5.31 30.13
N ASN A 444 -8.06 4.63 29.91
CA ASN A 444 -7.80 3.24 30.31
C ASN A 444 -9.00 2.30 30.05
N PRO A 445 -9.49 2.21 28.79
CA PRO A 445 -10.63 1.36 28.48
C PRO A 445 -10.33 -0.13 28.72
N ILE A 446 -11.38 -0.92 28.92
CA ILE A 446 -11.28 -2.37 29.13
C ILE A 446 -11.01 -3.05 27.77
N LEU A 447 -9.73 -3.23 27.45
CA LEU A 447 -9.29 -3.86 26.20
C LEU A 447 -8.64 -5.23 26.43
N PRO A 448 -8.80 -6.18 25.51
CA PRO A 448 -8.16 -7.49 25.61
C PRO A 448 -6.66 -7.41 25.34
N ARG A 449 -5.90 -8.34 25.91
CA ARG A 449 -4.43 -8.40 25.77
C ARG A 449 -3.94 -8.62 24.34
N ASN A 450 -4.77 -9.20 23.49
CA ASN A 450 -4.45 -9.52 22.10
C ASN A 450 -4.72 -8.36 21.13
N ILE A 451 -5.07 -7.16 21.61
CA ILE A 451 -5.34 -6.01 20.73
C ILE A 451 -4.04 -5.52 20.07
N HIS A 452 -4.00 -5.52 18.74
CA HIS A 452 -2.82 -5.11 17.97
C HIS A 452 -3.01 -3.74 17.30
N THR A 453 -4.23 -3.45 16.87
CA THR A 453 -4.54 -2.28 16.05
C THR A 453 -5.80 -1.59 16.55
N ILE A 454 -5.72 -0.28 16.78
CA ILE A 454 -6.89 0.54 17.10
C ILE A 454 -6.90 1.80 16.25
N HIS A 455 -8.03 2.04 15.56
CA HIS A 455 -8.26 3.23 14.75
C HIS A 455 -9.29 4.14 15.44
N PHE A 456 -8.84 5.29 15.94
CA PHE A 456 -9.65 6.39 16.47
C PHE A 456 -9.76 7.57 15.49
N THR A 457 -9.38 7.39 14.22
CA THR A 457 -9.41 8.41 13.16
C THR A 457 -10.73 9.18 13.14
N GLU A 458 -10.70 10.50 13.00
CA GLU A 458 -11.92 11.33 12.87
C GLU A 458 -12.90 11.16 14.05
N ASN A 459 -12.42 11.42 15.27
CA ASN A 459 -13.26 11.51 16.47
C ASN A 459 -13.19 12.94 17.04
N HIS A 460 -13.58 13.13 18.29
CA HIS A 460 -13.54 14.41 19.00
C HIS A 460 -12.58 14.36 20.20
N ILE A 461 -11.59 13.47 20.16
CA ILE A 461 -10.67 13.20 21.27
C ILE A 461 -9.81 14.44 21.52
N GLY A 462 -9.88 14.98 22.73
CA GLY A 462 -9.00 16.06 23.19
C GLY A 462 -7.77 15.54 23.93
N ASN A 463 -7.25 16.32 24.87
CA ASN A 463 -6.04 15.98 25.64
C ASN A 463 -6.23 14.81 26.63
N SER A 464 -7.46 14.32 26.80
CA SER A 464 -7.77 13.17 27.65
C SER A 464 -7.64 11.87 26.86
N PHE A 465 -6.39 11.51 26.52
CA PHE A 465 -6.05 10.25 25.87
C PHE A 465 -5.04 9.45 26.70
N ARG A 466 -5.52 8.40 27.36
CA ARG A 466 -4.74 7.48 28.18
C ARG A 466 -5.06 6.05 27.77
N LEU A 467 -4.10 5.44 27.06
CA LEU A 467 -4.16 4.09 26.52
C LEU A 467 -2.88 3.31 26.80
N SER A 468 -2.00 3.80 27.68
CA SER A 468 -0.73 3.11 27.99
C SER A 468 -0.91 1.81 28.77
N HIS A 469 -1.98 1.71 29.57
CA HIS A 469 -2.23 0.58 30.48
C HIS A 469 -3.69 0.15 30.41
N ASP A 470 -3.96 -1.11 30.77
CA ASP A 470 -5.31 -1.63 31.00
C ASP A 470 -5.88 -1.14 32.36
N GLN A 471 -7.10 -1.59 32.67
CA GLN A 471 -7.78 -1.26 33.94
C GLN A 471 -7.03 -1.75 35.19
N ASP A 472 -6.19 -2.78 35.05
CA ASP A 472 -5.40 -3.39 36.13
C ASP A 472 -4.00 -2.77 36.23
N GLY A 473 -3.68 -1.78 35.38
CA GLY A 473 -2.40 -1.09 35.35
C GLY A 473 -1.30 -1.84 34.60
N ASN A 474 -1.61 -2.90 33.84
CA ASN A 474 -0.63 -3.59 33.00
C ASN A 474 -0.45 -2.86 31.67
N PRO A 475 0.78 -2.79 31.12
CA PRO A 475 1.02 -2.14 29.84
C PRO A 475 0.29 -2.89 28.71
N LEU A 476 -0.40 -2.15 27.86
CA LEU A 476 -1.00 -2.71 26.66
C LEU A 476 0.08 -3.02 25.60
N ASN A 477 -0.13 -4.06 24.80
CA ASN A 477 0.76 -4.42 23.70
C ASN A 477 0.14 -4.08 22.34
N LEU A 478 0.09 -2.78 22.05
CA LEU A 478 -0.46 -2.25 20.80
C LEU A 478 0.65 -2.00 19.78
N LYS A 479 0.44 -2.37 18.51
CA LYS A 479 1.37 -2.10 17.40
C LYS A 479 1.00 -0.86 16.59
N VAL A 480 -0.28 -0.72 16.24
CA VAL A 480 -0.76 0.37 15.37
C VAL A 480 -1.80 1.21 16.10
N LEU A 481 -1.53 2.51 16.19
CA LEU A 481 -2.43 3.48 16.79
C LEU A 481 -2.65 4.68 15.86
N PHE A 482 -3.90 4.83 15.40
CA PHE A 482 -4.33 6.01 14.66
C PHE A 482 -5.23 6.89 15.52
N ILE A 483 -4.77 8.10 15.81
CA ILE A 483 -5.49 9.15 16.53
C ILE A 483 -5.57 10.44 15.68
N ASN A 484 -5.42 10.31 14.37
CA ASN A 484 -5.49 11.40 13.40
C ASN A 484 -6.90 12.00 13.28
N HIS A 485 -6.99 13.24 12.81
CA HIS A 485 -8.22 14.01 12.69
C HIS A 485 -9.02 14.05 14.01
N ASN A 486 -8.32 14.34 15.11
CA ASN A 486 -8.94 14.55 16.42
C ASN A 486 -8.70 16.00 16.87
N ARG A 487 -8.89 16.29 18.16
CA ARG A 487 -8.82 17.65 18.75
C ARG A 487 -7.73 17.75 19.81
N ILE A 488 -6.66 16.96 19.68
CA ILE A 488 -5.53 16.98 20.61
C ILE A 488 -4.78 18.30 20.41
N THR A 489 -4.52 19.01 21.51
CA THR A 489 -3.79 20.29 21.53
C THR A 489 -2.46 20.20 22.27
N ASP A 490 -2.34 19.27 23.22
CA ASP A 490 -1.13 19.00 23.98
C ASP A 490 -0.75 17.53 23.88
N PHE A 491 0.28 17.23 23.06
CA PHE A 491 0.76 15.87 22.90
C PHE A 491 1.43 15.31 24.17
N SER A 492 1.95 16.17 25.07
CA SER A 492 2.59 15.69 26.30
C SER A 492 1.60 14.99 27.26
N ALA A 493 0.31 15.33 27.13
CA ALA A 493 -0.79 14.70 27.86
C ALA A 493 -1.20 13.33 27.28
N VAL A 494 -0.85 13.03 26.02
CA VAL A 494 -1.18 11.77 25.34
C VAL A 494 -0.32 10.65 25.92
N LYS A 495 -0.96 9.65 26.54
CA LYS A 495 -0.29 8.45 27.04
C LYS A 495 -0.66 7.26 26.19
N TYR A 496 0.30 6.75 25.42
CA TYR A 496 0.14 5.59 24.53
C TYR A 496 1.13 4.47 24.90
N PRO A 497 0.88 3.22 24.48
CA PRO A 497 1.77 2.10 24.77
C PRO A 497 3.16 2.23 24.14
N LYS A 498 4.21 1.86 24.88
CA LYS A 498 5.59 1.88 24.34
C LYS A 498 5.84 0.81 23.27
N SER A 499 4.96 -0.17 23.13
CA SER A 499 5.00 -1.19 22.07
C SER A 499 4.61 -0.65 20.69
N VAL A 500 4.04 0.56 20.61
CA VAL A 500 3.54 1.11 19.34
C VAL A 500 4.67 1.26 18.32
N GLU A 501 4.44 0.69 17.15
CA GLU A 501 5.32 0.71 15.98
C GLU A 501 4.86 1.80 14.99
N VAL A 502 3.54 2.02 14.87
CA VAL A 502 2.95 3.02 13.98
C VAL A 502 2.07 3.97 14.80
N LEU A 503 2.45 5.25 14.84
CA LEU A 503 1.72 6.31 15.51
C LEU A 503 1.36 7.43 14.53
N ASN A 504 0.08 7.51 14.17
CA ASN A 504 -0.44 8.60 13.35
C ASN A 504 -1.25 9.59 14.21
N VAL A 505 -0.76 10.84 14.28
CA VAL A 505 -1.35 11.96 15.03
C VAL A 505 -1.78 13.10 14.09
N ASP A 506 -1.85 12.85 12.78
CA ASP A 506 -2.12 13.86 11.76
C ASP A 506 -3.40 14.65 12.01
N ASN A 507 -3.44 15.90 11.55
CA ASN A 507 -4.63 16.74 11.56
C ASN A 507 -5.28 16.87 12.95
N ASN A 508 -4.44 16.98 13.98
CA ASN A 508 -4.83 17.47 15.30
C ASN A 508 -4.50 18.98 15.42
N ASN A 509 -4.64 19.58 16.59
CA ASN A 509 -4.38 21.02 16.80
C ASN A 509 -3.19 21.25 17.75
N ILE A 510 -2.09 20.53 17.51
CA ILE A 510 -0.91 20.50 18.37
C ILE A 510 0.03 21.66 17.97
N LEU A 511 0.01 22.74 18.74
CA LEU A 511 0.83 23.93 18.44
C LEU A 511 2.33 23.75 18.71
N SER A 512 2.70 22.85 19.64
CA SER A 512 4.11 22.64 19.98
C SER A 512 4.45 21.24 20.49
N LEU A 513 5.68 20.81 20.22
CA LEU A 513 6.31 19.63 20.82
C LEU A 513 7.48 20.05 21.71
N ARG A 514 7.44 19.72 23.00
CA ARG A 514 8.46 20.13 23.97
C ARG A 514 8.82 19.01 24.92
N ASN A 515 10.11 18.70 25.04
CA ASN A 515 10.65 17.68 25.97
C ASN A 515 9.97 16.32 25.81
N ILE A 516 9.90 15.85 24.56
CA ILE A 516 9.29 14.56 24.22
C ILE A 516 10.40 13.61 23.78
N GLU A 517 10.41 12.43 24.39
CA GLU A 517 11.23 11.30 23.97
C GLU A 517 10.30 10.20 23.43
N PHE A 518 10.46 9.82 22.17
CA PHE A 518 9.69 8.75 21.55
C PHE A 518 10.28 7.37 21.87
N SER A 519 9.39 6.39 22.03
CA SER A 519 9.72 4.97 22.30
C SER A 519 10.64 4.37 21.21
N PRO A 520 11.54 3.42 21.56
CA PRO A 520 12.43 2.81 20.57
C PRO A 520 11.70 1.96 19.52
N ASN A 521 10.46 1.53 19.77
CA ASN A 521 9.71 0.68 18.85
C ASN A 521 9.03 1.44 17.71
N VAL A 522 8.88 2.76 17.81
CA VAL A 522 8.20 3.56 16.78
C VAL A 522 9.01 3.52 15.49
N GLN A 523 8.39 3.05 14.41
CA GLN A 523 8.93 2.97 13.05
C GLN A 523 8.33 4.07 12.18
N ASP A 524 7.02 4.30 12.28
CA ASP A 524 6.30 5.33 11.55
C ASP A 524 5.70 6.35 12.52
N LEU A 525 6.08 7.63 12.35
CA LEU A 525 5.58 8.72 13.16
C LEU A 525 5.13 9.89 12.29
N SER A 526 3.87 10.31 12.46
CA SER A 526 3.27 11.36 11.65
C SER A 526 2.56 12.41 12.50
N PHE A 527 2.90 13.68 12.25
CA PHE A 527 2.30 14.91 12.79
C PHE A 527 1.92 15.86 11.65
N ARG A 528 1.49 15.34 10.51
CA ARG A 528 1.09 16.15 9.36
C ARG A 528 -0.10 17.03 9.73
N GLY A 529 -0.13 18.28 9.30
CA GLY A 529 -1.34 19.12 9.44
C GLY A 529 -1.72 19.45 10.88
N CYS A 530 -0.76 19.50 11.82
CA CYS A 530 -1.04 19.66 13.24
C CYS A 530 -1.02 21.10 13.76
N ASP A 531 -0.78 22.09 12.90
CA ASP A 531 -0.54 23.50 13.28
C ASP A 531 0.75 23.72 14.10
N LEU A 532 1.72 22.81 14.01
CA LEU A 532 2.97 22.90 14.78
C LEU A 532 3.77 24.13 14.37
N SER A 533 4.04 25.02 15.33
CA SER A 533 4.87 26.22 15.12
C SER A 533 6.14 26.25 15.96
N HIS A 534 6.21 25.42 17.01
CA HIS A 534 7.35 25.38 17.93
C HIS A 534 7.75 23.95 18.27
N ILE A 535 9.01 23.62 18.10
CA ILE A 535 9.58 22.33 18.49
C ILE A 535 10.80 22.59 19.36
N ARG A 536 10.96 21.84 20.45
CA ARG A 536 12.13 21.94 21.34
C ARG A 536 12.39 20.62 22.05
N ASN A 537 13.64 20.16 22.01
CA ASN A 537 14.10 19.00 22.77
C ASN A 537 13.22 17.77 22.49
N VAL A 538 13.06 17.46 21.20
CA VAL A 538 12.41 16.22 20.75
C VAL A 538 13.51 15.22 20.43
N THR A 539 13.45 14.06 21.09
CA THR A 539 14.44 12.99 21.01
C THR A 539 13.77 11.63 20.81
N PHE A 540 14.59 10.61 20.57
CA PHE A 540 14.17 9.23 20.44
C PHE A 540 15.05 8.38 21.35
N ALA A 541 14.46 7.35 21.95
CA ALA A 541 15.19 6.44 22.84
C ALA A 541 16.34 5.71 22.11
N GLU A 542 17.30 5.20 22.89
CA GLU A 542 18.40 4.40 22.37
C GLU A 542 17.89 3.19 21.58
N ASN A 543 18.57 2.84 20.48
CA ASN A 543 18.16 1.78 19.54
C ASN A 543 16.79 2.00 18.90
N SER A 544 16.40 3.27 18.70
CA SER A 544 15.20 3.62 17.97
C SER A 544 15.15 2.96 16.59
N LYS A 545 13.98 2.42 16.24
CA LYS A 545 13.67 1.79 14.96
C LYS A 545 12.97 2.74 13.98
N LEU A 546 13.03 4.06 14.21
CA LEU A 546 12.33 5.03 13.38
C LEU A 546 12.79 4.91 11.92
N VAL A 547 11.84 4.71 11.01
CA VAL A 547 12.05 4.65 9.56
C VAL A 547 11.48 5.90 8.89
N SER A 548 10.27 6.31 9.27
CA SER A 548 9.54 7.41 8.64
C SER A 548 9.10 8.45 9.65
N PHE A 549 9.37 9.72 9.33
CA PHE A 549 8.95 10.87 10.10
C PHE A 549 8.31 11.94 9.20
N ILE A 550 7.00 12.14 9.38
CA ILE A 550 6.20 13.08 8.58
C ILE A 550 5.78 14.27 9.45
N MET A 551 6.17 15.47 9.03
CA MET A 551 5.81 16.74 9.65
C MET A 551 5.29 17.75 8.63
N SER A 552 4.85 17.31 7.46
CA SER A 552 4.35 18.21 6.42
C SER A 552 3.09 18.98 6.84
N LEU A 553 2.81 20.11 6.17
CA LEU A 553 1.65 20.97 6.44
C LEU A 553 1.61 21.50 7.89
N ASN A 554 2.73 22.03 8.38
CA ASN A 554 2.81 22.71 9.68
C ASN A 554 3.30 24.17 9.50
N ASP A 555 3.63 24.89 10.57
CA ASP A 555 4.12 26.29 10.52
C ASP A 555 5.52 26.42 11.17
N LEU A 556 6.43 25.52 10.79
CA LEU A 556 7.82 25.50 11.24
C LEU A 556 8.64 26.56 10.48
N LYS A 557 8.87 27.73 11.07
CA LYS A 557 9.65 28.81 10.41
C LYS A 557 11.11 28.44 10.10
N SER A 558 11.72 27.55 10.87
CA SER A 558 13.12 27.16 10.71
C SER A 558 13.40 25.76 11.26
N ILE A 559 14.38 25.09 10.67
CA ILE A 559 14.92 23.83 11.18
C ILE A 559 16.35 24.06 11.66
N ASP A 560 16.59 23.81 12.95
CA ASP A 560 17.89 23.89 13.60
C ASP A 560 18.36 22.48 14.01
N ARG A 561 19.67 22.28 14.07
CA ARG A 561 20.35 21.00 14.35
C ARG A 561 19.90 20.34 15.65
N ASN A 562 19.50 21.13 16.64
CA ASN A 562 19.15 20.65 17.98
C ASN A 562 17.64 20.62 18.26
N THR A 563 16.81 21.00 17.29
CA THR A 563 15.36 21.07 17.49
C THR A 563 14.73 19.68 17.58
N ILE A 564 15.14 18.78 16.69
CA ILE A 564 14.78 17.36 16.67
C ILE A 564 16.06 16.56 16.50
N GLN A 565 16.35 15.66 17.44
CA GLN A 565 17.50 14.77 17.36
C GLN A 565 17.08 13.45 16.73
N PHE A 566 17.11 13.40 15.40
CA PHE A 566 16.74 12.19 14.65
C PHE A 566 17.72 11.04 14.90
N PRO A 567 17.22 9.80 15.07
CA PRO A 567 18.07 8.62 15.19
C PRO A 567 18.67 8.24 13.81
N PRO A 568 19.84 7.60 13.76
CA PRO A 568 20.49 7.21 12.50
C PRO A 568 19.68 6.25 11.62
N SER A 569 18.68 5.57 12.19
CA SER A 569 17.80 4.61 11.51
C SER A 569 16.84 5.24 10.50
N VAL A 570 16.56 6.55 10.63
CA VAL A 570 15.52 7.22 9.83
C VAL A 570 15.88 7.21 8.35
N GLN A 571 14.89 6.85 7.52
CA GLN A 571 15.05 6.75 6.06
C GLN A 571 14.23 7.79 5.31
N LEU A 572 13.12 8.28 5.88
CA LEU A 572 12.24 9.26 5.27
C LEU A 572 11.94 10.40 6.24
N ILE A 573 12.22 11.63 5.82
CA ILE A 573 11.85 12.85 6.53
C ILE A 573 11.09 13.78 5.59
N ASN A 574 9.88 14.19 5.97
CA ASN A 574 9.05 15.09 5.16
C ASN A 574 8.65 16.35 5.95
N PHE A 575 9.18 17.50 5.52
CA PHE A 575 8.87 18.85 6.00
C PHE A 575 8.17 19.71 4.93
N GLY A 576 7.45 19.10 3.99
CA GLY A 576 6.75 19.82 2.93
C GLY A 576 5.67 20.76 3.48
N GLY A 577 5.49 21.96 2.92
CA GLY A 577 4.40 22.86 3.31
C GLY A 577 4.50 23.38 4.75
N CYS A 578 5.70 23.55 5.29
CA CYS A 578 5.92 23.94 6.68
C CYS A 578 6.18 25.45 6.91
N ALA A 579 6.14 26.26 5.85
CA ALA A 579 6.55 27.66 5.87
C ALA A 579 8.03 27.92 6.28
N ILE A 580 8.91 26.92 6.13
CA ILE A 580 10.33 27.00 6.49
C ILE A 580 11.06 28.07 5.66
N GLU A 581 11.78 28.97 6.33
CA GLU A 581 12.58 30.03 5.72
C GLU A 581 14.08 29.71 5.75
N SER A 582 14.54 28.89 6.70
CA SER A 582 15.94 28.51 6.84
C SER A 582 16.12 27.11 7.45
N VAL A 583 17.19 26.43 7.04
CA VAL A 583 17.61 25.12 7.55
C VAL A 583 19.09 25.20 7.88
N HIS A 584 19.50 24.71 9.05
CA HIS A 584 20.90 24.67 9.42
C HIS A 584 21.68 23.69 8.51
N PRO A 585 22.87 24.06 7.96
CA PRO A 585 23.57 23.28 6.93
C PRO A 585 23.88 21.83 7.29
N GLU A 586 24.16 21.56 8.57
CA GLU A 586 24.56 20.23 9.07
C GLU A 586 23.43 19.44 9.74
N SER A 587 22.15 19.79 9.52
CA SER A 587 21.03 19.19 10.26
C SER A 587 20.86 17.67 10.03
N PHE A 588 21.41 17.12 8.94
CA PHE A 588 21.16 15.75 8.50
C PHE A 588 22.42 14.92 8.23
N THR A 589 23.61 15.44 8.54
CA THR A 589 24.90 14.81 8.15
C THR A 589 25.14 13.46 8.83
N HIS A 590 24.59 13.25 10.03
CA HIS A 590 24.74 12.00 10.80
C HIS A 590 23.73 10.91 10.41
N LEU A 591 22.80 11.18 9.49
CA LEU A 591 21.71 10.28 9.14
C LEU A 591 22.10 9.33 8.00
N HIS A 592 22.95 8.36 8.30
CA HIS A 592 23.51 7.45 7.29
C HIS A 592 22.49 6.50 6.64
N SER A 593 21.28 6.37 7.19
CA SER A 593 20.18 5.62 6.55
C SER A 593 19.17 6.50 5.81
N LEU A 594 19.32 7.83 5.81
CA LEU A 594 18.37 8.75 5.19
C LEU A 594 18.35 8.56 3.67
N ARG A 595 17.18 8.27 3.11
CA ARG A 595 16.94 8.04 1.68
C ARG A 595 16.08 9.12 1.04
N HIS A 596 15.09 9.64 1.75
CA HIS A 596 14.15 10.63 1.22
C HIS A 596 14.08 11.84 2.15
N LEU A 597 14.30 13.03 1.60
CA LEU A 597 14.19 14.30 2.30
C LEU A 597 13.35 15.28 1.49
N SER A 598 12.28 15.80 2.07
CA SER A 598 11.44 16.80 1.42
C SER A 598 11.32 18.10 2.23
N PHE A 599 11.55 19.21 1.53
CA PHE A 599 11.22 20.59 1.90
C PHE A 599 10.33 21.25 0.83
N ALA A 600 9.55 20.46 0.08
CA ALA A 600 8.61 20.97 -0.92
C ALA A 600 7.70 22.07 -0.35
N SER A 601 7.30 23.05 -1.17
CA SER A 601 6.30 24.05 -0.79
C SER A 601 6.64 24.85 0.48
N ASN A 602 7.90 25.26 0.63
CA ASN A 602 8.38 26.11 1.74
C ASN A 602 8.74 27.53 1.28
N LYS A 603 9.39 28.32 2.14
CA LYS A 603 9.74 29.73 1.89
C LYS A 603 11.25 29.96 1.73
N LEU A 604 12.03 28.90 1.44
CA LEU A 604 13.49 28.94 1.35
C LEU A 604 13.93 29.90 0.23
N LYS A 605 14.76 30.89 0.57
CA LYS A 605 15.34 31.85 -0.41
C LYS A 605 16.75 31.45 -0.89
N SER A 606 17.48 30.75 -0.03
CA SER A 606 18.82 30.20 -0.25
C SER A 606 18.89 28.88 0.48
N LEU A 607 19.56 27.90 -0.10
CA LEU A 607 19.73 26.59 0.52
C LEU A 607 21.19 26.14 0.39
N VAL A 608 21.85 25.96 1.55
CA VAL A 608 23.17 25.37 1.64
C VAL A 608 23.06 24.21 2.62
N LEU A 609 23.25 22.97 2.14
CA LEU A 609 23.07 21.76 2.94
C LEU A 609 24.22 20.79 2.72
N SER A 610 24.66 20.17 3.80
CA SER A 610 25.52 18.99 3.79
C SER A 610 24.65 17.76 4.02
N LEU A 611 24.64 16.85 3.05
CA LEU A 611 23.74 15.70 2.99
C LEU A 611 24.53 14.38 3.11
N PRO A 612 23.93 13.32 3.67
CA PRO A 612 24.57 12.01 3.73
C PRO A 612 24.63 11.36 2.33
N SER A 613 25.60 10.47 2.09
CA SER A 613 25.78 9.76 0.81
C SER A 613 24.65 8.79 0.47
N SER A 614 23.85 8.39 1.47
CA SER A 614 22.71 7.49 1.33
C SER A 614 21.43 8.15 0.79
N LEU A 615 21.39 9.49 0.74
CA LEU A 615 20.21 10.20 0.25
C LEU A 615 19.95 9.84 -1.21
N ARG A 616 18.75 9.32 -1.50
CA ARG A 616 18.29 8.93 -2.84
C ARG A 616 17.40 9.98 -3.48
N GLU A 617 16.59 10.67 -2.69
CA GLU A 617 15.61 11.64 -3.19
C GLU A 617 15.64 12.92 -2.35
N LEU A 618 15.76 14.05 -3.04
CA LEU A 618 15.62 15.37 -2.46
C LEU A 618 14.54 16.15 -3.20
N ASP A 619 13.50 16.55 -2.47
CA ASP A 619 12.45 17.41 -2.99
C ASP A 619 12.48 18.78 -2.31
N ILE A 620 12.83 19.82 -3.08
CA ILE A 620 12.86 21.22 -2.66
C ILE A 620 12.05 22.08 -3.63
N CYS A 621 11.04 21.49 -4.27
CA CYS A 621 10.16 22.20 -5.20
C CYS A 621 9.34 23.30 -4.50
N CYS A 622 8.74 24.18 -5.28
CA CYS A 622 7.78 25.19 -4.81
C CYS A 622 8.33 26.06 -3.66
N ASN A 623 9.58 26.49 -3.80
CA ASN A 623 10.27 27.37 -2.85
C ASN A 623 10.59 28.74 -3.50
N LYS A 624 11.47 29.53 -2.87
CA LYS A 624 11.93 30.83 -3.39
C LYS A 624 13.44 30.82 -3.65
N ILE A 625 14.03 29.66 -3.90
CA ILE A 625 15.48 29.45 -3.92
C ILE A 625 16.10 30.19 -5.10
N ARG A 626 17.08 31.05 -4.80
CA ARG A 626 17.91 31.77 -5.79
C ARG A 626 19.37 31.31 -5.75
N ARG A 627 19.79 30.69 -4.65
CA ARG A 627 21.15 30.20 -4.41
C ARG A 627 21.03 28.80 -3.81
N LEU A 628 21.61 27.82 -4.47
CA LEU A 628 21.63 26.42 -4.08
C LEU A 628 23.08 25.94 -4.00
N GLN A 629 23.44 25.28 -2.91
CA GLN A 629 24.67 24.51 -2.80
C GLN A 629 24.40 23.26 -1.96
N LEU A 630 24.51 22.10 -2.58
CA LEU A 630 24.47 20.81 -1.89
C LEU A 630 25.89 20.28 -1.79
N ASN A 631 26.23 19.75 -0.61
CA ASN A 631 27.54 19.17 -0.33
C ASN A 631 27.34 17.72 0.13
N PHE A 632 28.26 16.85 -0.28
CA PHE A 632 28.29 15.44 0.08
C PHE A 632 29.69 15.07 0.60
N PRO A 633 29.85 13.96 1.34
CA PRO A 633 31.15 13.47 1.77
C PRO A 633 32.11 13.25 0.59
N ALA A 634 33.35 13.74 0.71
CA ALA A 634 34.34 13.69 -0.38
C ALA A 634 34.71 12.26 -0.79
N ASN A 635 35.00 12.07 -2.08
CA ASN A 635 35.36 10.79 -2.71
C ASN A 635 34.36 9.64 -2.43
N GLY A 636 33.11 9.97 -2.10
CA GLY A 636 32.05 9.00 -1.84
C GLY A 636 31.09 8.88 -3.01
N ASP A 637 30.66 7.65 -3.31
CA ASP A 637 29.54 7.41 -4.22
C ASP A 637 28.26 7.98 -3.61
N SER A 638 27.60 8.86 -4.35
CA SER A 638 26.30 9.41 -3.97
C SER A 638 25.17 8.48 -4.42
N SER A 639 24.23 8.20 -3.53
CA SER A 639 23.00 7.47 -3.85
C SER A 639 21.91 8.35 -4.47
N LEU A 640 22.15 9.67 -4.60
CA LEU A 640 21.19 10.62 -5.13
C LEU A 640 20.71 10.18 -6.51
N ALA A 641 19.40 9.96 -6.61
CA ALA A 641 18.72 9.39 -7.75
C ALA A 641 17.62 10.29 -8.30
N ALA A 642 16.95 11.08 -7.45
CA ALA A 642 15.94 12.04 -7.87
C ALA A 642 16.13 13.39 -7.17
N LEU A 643 16.11 14.47 -7.96
CA LEU A 643 16.19 15.83 -7.46
C LEU A 643 15.08 16.69 -8.07
N ASN A 644 14.17 17.17 -7.21
CA ASN A 644 13.12 18.10 -7.61
C ASN A 644 13.42 19.51 -7.07
N ILE A 645 13.82 20.42 -7.97
CA ILE A 645 14.06 21.84 -7.68
C ILE A 645 13.12 22.75 -8.48
N SER A 646 12.01 22.20 -8.97
CA SER A 646 11.02 22.93 -9.74
C SER A 646 10.39 24.09 -8.97
N GLN A 647 9.80 25.05 -9.69
CA GLN A 647 9.05 26.18 -9.14
C GLN A 647 9.85 27.02 -8.13
N ASN A 648 11.11 27.26 -8.44
CA ASN A 648 12.00 28.10 -7.65
C ASN A 648 12.32 29.43 -8.38
N LYS A 649 13.41 30.10 -8.01
CA LYS A 649 13.83 31.39 -8.58
C LYS A 649 15.29 31.37 -9.05
N LEU A 650 15.81 30.19 -9.40
CA LEU A 650 17.17 30.02 -9.91
C LEU A 650 17.31 30.71 -11.27
N ASN A 651 18.37 31.51 -11.44
CA ASN A 651 18.73 32.15 -12.72
C ASN A 651 19.90 31.46 -13.44
N LYS A 652 20.56 30.52 -12.77
CA LYS A 652 21.61 29.65 -13.28
C LYS A 652 21.59 28.34 -12.50
N PHE A 653 22.17 27.30 -13.09
CA PHE A 653 22.22 25.95 -12.56
C PHE A 653 23.44 25.22 -13.11
N SER A 654 24.38 24.81 -12.27
CA SER A 654 25.50 23.95 -12.69
C SER A 654 25.48 22.65 -11.91
N PRO A 655 26.01 21.54 -12.46
CA PRO A 655 26.10 20.27 -11.74
C PRO A 655 26.83 20.42 -10.38
N SER A 656 27.81 21.32 -10.28
CA SER A 656 28.50 21.62 -9.02
C SER A 656 27.61 22.20 -7.91
N MET A 657 26.47 22.84 -8.24
CA MET A 657 25.51 23.33 -7.24
C MET A 657 24.81 22.19 -6.51
N ILE A 658 24.70 21.03 -7.15
CA ILE A 658 24.14 19.82 -6.54
C ILE A 658 25.24 18.92 -5.98
N GLY A 659 26.50 19.33 -6.03
CA GLY A 659 27.65 18.57 -5.54
C GLY A 659 28.32 17.69 -6.59
N HIS A 660 27.79 17.62 -7.81
CA HIS A 660 28.36 16.81 -8.89
C HIS A 660 29.71 17.37 -9.35
N GLY A 661 30.74 16.52 -9.43
CA GLY A 661 32.09 16.88 -9.81
C GLY A 661 32.85 17.70 -8.76
N VAL A 662 32.29 17.88 -7.56
CA VAL A 662 32.92 18.62 -6.46
C VAL A 662 33.52 17.62 -5.47
N HIS A 663 34.80 17.78 -5.12
CA HIS A 663 35.49 16.94 -4.14
C HIS A 663 35.40 15.42 -4.43
N GLY A 664 35.40 15.03 -5.71
CA GLY A 664 35.34 13.63 -6.13
C GLY A 664 33.97 12.97 -5.99
N VAL A 665 32.90 13.74 -5.82
CA VAL A 665 31.52 13.23 -5.76
C VAL A 665 30.90 13.18 -7.15
N TYR A 666 30.35 12.04 -7.54
CA TYR A 666 29.60 11.84 -8.78
C TYR A 666 28.24 11.20 -8.48
N HIS A 667 27.21 11.59 -9.22
CA HIS A 667 25.83 11.14 -9.00
C HIS A 667 25.43 10.08 -10.03
N GLU A 668 26.17 8.98 -10.12
CA GLU A 668 25.96 7.91 -11.12
C GLU A 668 24.60 7.19 -11.00
N ASN A 669 23.81 7.49 -9.97
CA ASN A 669 22.47 6.98 -9.77
C ASN A 669 21.37 7.99 -10.12
N LEU A 670 21.72 9.22 -10.53
CA LEU A 670 20.75 10.28 -10.82
C LEU A 670 19.92 9.92 -12.06
N VAL A 671 18.65 9.61 -11.88
CA VAL A 671 17.69 9.23 -12.93
C VAL A 671 16.70 10.35 -13.27
N GLU A 672 16.41 11.23 -12.31
CA GLU A 672 15.46 12.33 -12.48
C GLU A 672 16.03 13.66 -11.97
N LEU A 673 15.95 14.69 -12.82
CA LEU A 673 16.18 16.08 -12.47
C LEU A 673 15.01 16.95 -12.95
N ASP A 674 14.29 17.57 -12.02
CA ASP A 674 13.20 18.50 -12.34
C ASP A 674 13.58 19.92 -11.97
N ILE A 675 13.76 20.77 -12.99
CA ILE A 675 14.13 22.18 -12.85
C ILE A 675 13.06 23.12 -13.43
N THR A 676 11.87 22.60 -13.73
CA THR A 676 10.77 23.35 -14.35
C THR A 676 10.41 24.61 -13.56
N ASN A 677 9.90 25.64 -14.25
CA ASN A 677 9.45 26.89 -13.64
C ASN A 677 10.49 27.61 -12.74
N ASN A 678 11.75 27.59 -13.16
CA ASN A 678 12.81 28.48 -12.68
C ASN A 678 12.96 29.70 -13.63
N LYS A 679 13.99 30.53 -13.41
CA LYS A 679 14.33 31.69 -14.24
C LYS A 679 15.56 31.45 -15.13
N LEU A 680 15.70 30.21 -15.62
CA LEU A 680 16.80 29.80 -16.51
C LEU A 680 16.52 30.31 -17.94
N THR A 681 17.56 30.61 -18.70
CA THR A 681 17.47 31.01 -20.12
C THR A 681 17.76 29.82 -21.04
N ASP A 682 17.07 29.71 -22.17
CA ASP A 682 17.10 28.54 -23.08
C ASP A 682 18.51 28.15 -23.59
N ASN A 683 19.39 29.13 -23.80
CA ASN A 683 20.75 28.91 -24.32
C ASN A 683 21.71 28.18 -23.34
N TYR A 684 21.24 27.83 -22.14
CA TYR A 684 22.08 27.30 -21.07
C TYR A 684 21.97 25.77 -20.90
N MET A 685 20.88 25.14 -21.36
CA MET A 685 20.56 23.77 -20.98
C MET A 685 21.39 22.68 -21.66
N ALA A 686 21.72 22.83 -22.94
CA ALA A 686 22.45 21.80 -23.68
C ALA A 686 23.82 21.51 -23.05
N ALA A 687 24.58 22.55 -22.71
CA ALA A 687 25.89 22.41 -22.07
C ALA A 687 25.82 21.77 -20.67
N ILE A 688 24.74 21.99 -19.91
CA ILE A 688 24.57 21.36 -18.60
C ILE A 688 24.33 19.86 -18.74
N LEU A 689 23.53 19.45 -19.74
CA LEU A 689 23.19 18.04 -19.93
C LEU A 689 24.41 17.21 -20.32
N ASP A 690 25.36 17.80 -21.06
CA ASP A 690 26.64 17.15 -21.39
C ASP A 690 27.51 16.86 -20.15
N GLU A 691 27.31 17.62 -19.05
CA GLU A 691 28.01 17.43 -17.77
C GLU A 691 27.23 16.55 -16.79
N MET A 692 26.04 16.07 -17.16
CA MET A 692 25.21 15.20 -16.31
C MET A 692 25.56 13.72 -16.50
N PRO A 693 25.30 12.86 -15.49
CA PRO A 693 25.60 11.43 -15.57
C PRO A 693 24.70 10.71 -16.58
N ASN A 694 25.24 9.65 -17.21
CA ASN A 694 24.52 8.83 -18.20
C ASN A 694 23.30 8.09 -17.63
N SER A 695 23.19 8.00 -16.31
CA SER A 695 22.03 7.45 -15.61
C SER A 695 20.77 8.31 -15.74
N LEU A 696 20.93 9.59 -16.11
CA LEU A 696 19.82 10.53 -16.20
C LEU A 696 18.91 10.14 -17.37
N ILE A 697 17.66 9.76 -17.07
CA ILE A 697 16.65 9.39 -18.06
C ILE A 697 15.50 10.39 -18.16
N ALA A 698 15.35 11.24 -17.14
CA ALA A 698 14.36 12.29 -17.12
C ALA A 698 14.96 13.62 -16.69
N CYS A 699 14.87 14.61 -17.58
CA CYS A 699 15.17 16.00 -17.24
C CYS A 699 13.99 16.87 -17.68
N PHE A 700 13.40 17.60 -16.74
CA PHE A 700 12.22 18.42 -17.01
C PHE A 700 12.59 19.90 -17.02
N VAL A 701 12.34 20.56 -18.14
CA VAL A 701 12.62 21.98 -18.36
C VAL A 701 11.41 22.64 -19.02
N GLY A 702 10.95 23.76 -18.45
CA GLY A 702 9.87 24.57 -19.03
C GLY A 702 8.47 23.94 -19.00
N TYR A 703 7.58 24.47 -19.83
CA TYR A 703 6.18 24.05 -19.99
C TYR A 703 5.94 23.54 -21.42
N THR A 704 5.19 22.44 -21.58
CA THR A 704 4.78 21.97 -22.92
C THR A 704 3.57 22.70 -23.48
N GLY A 705 2.76 23.32 -22.60
CA GLY A 705 1.41 23.79 -22.96
C GLY A 705 0.40 22.66 -23.23
N VAL A 706 0.78 21.40 -22.99
CA VAL A 706 -0.09 20.22 -23.11
C VAL A 706 -0.60 19.85 -21.73
N GLN A 707 -1.92 19.74 -21.61
CA GLN A 707 -2.58 19.32 -20.38
C GLN A 707 -2.79 17.81 -20.35
N ASP A 708 -2.78 17.24 -19.15
CA ASP A 708 -3.23 15.87 -18.93
C ASP A 708 -4.76 15.76 -18.87
N SER A 709 -5.28 14.56 -18.59
CA SER A 709 -6.72 14.32 -18.51
C SER A 709 -7.43 15.06 -17.37
N TYR A 710 -6.69 15.66 -16.44
CA TYR A 710 -7.21 16.45 -15.33
C TYR A 710 -7.03 17.95 -15.55
N GLY A 711 -6.47 18.37 -16.70
CA GLY A 711 -6.24 19.77 -17.03
C GLY A 711 -4.92 20.35 -16.51
N TYR A 712 -4.04 19.54 -15.91
CA TYR A 712 -2.74 20.02 -15.44
C TYR A 712 -1.70 20.01 -16.55
N ASP A 713 -0.88 21.06 -16.63
CA ASP A 713 0.22 21.13 -17.57
C ASP A 713 1.25 20.03 -17.32
N ILE A 714 1.86 19.55 -18.40
CA ILE A 714 2.89 18.51 -18.37
C ILE A 714 4.25 19.14 -18.69
N GLY A 715 5.26 18.88 -17.90
CA GLY A 715 6.67 19.14 -18.21
C GLY A 715 7.19 18.12 -19.21
N GLN A 716 7.85 18.58 -20.26
CA GLN A 716 8.48 17.70 -21.24
C GLN A 716 9.72 17.06 -20.61
N ASN A 717 9.85 15.74 -20.80
CA ASN A 717 11.16 15.10 -20.61
C ASN A 717 12.02 15.40 -21.85
N ILE A 718 13.05 16.23 -21.71
CA ILE A 718 13.90 16.61 -22.85
C ILE A 718 14.87 15.50 -23.31
N LEU A 719 14.90 14.38 -22.59
CA LEU A 719 15.72 13.20 -22.91
C LEU A 719 14.93 12.13 -23.68
N ASP A 720 13.61 12.30 -23.87
CA ASP A 720 12.73 11.43 -24.66
C ASP A 720 12.82 9.92 -24.32
N HIS A 721 13.13 9.58 -23.06
CA HIS A 721 13.26 8.20 -22.63
C HIS A 721 11.88 7.48 -22.57
N PRO A 722 11.72 6.26 -23.13
CA PRO A 722 10.42 5.60 -23.29
C PRO A 722 9.71 5.23 -21.99
N LEU A 723 10.43 5.16 -20.87
CA LEU A 723 9.82 4.95 -19.54
C LEU A 723 9.03 6.17 -19.05
N CYS A 724 9.53 7.38 -19.33
CA CYS A 724 9.01 8.60 -18.74
C CYS A 724 8.48 9.54 -19.83
N LEU A 725 7.16 9.56 -19.98
CA LEU A 725 6.46 10.28 -21.05
C LEU A 725 6.27 11.78 -20.75
N GLY A 726 6.65 12.22 -19.56
CA GLY A 726 6.44 13.57 -19.06
C GLY A 726 6.19 13.56 -17.56
N LYS A 727 5.99 14.72 -16.97
CA LYS A 727 5.64 14.85 -15.54
C LYS A 727 4.61 15.95 -15.36
N ARG A 728 3.55 15.68 -14.61
CA ARG A 728 2.56 16.70 -14.24
C ARG A 728 3.27 17.81 -13.46
N ILE A 729 3.11 19.05 -13.91
CA ILE A 729 3.57 20.21 -13.18
C ILE A 729 2.44 20.55 -12.21
N ASP A 730 2.60 20.13 -10.96
CA ASP A 730 1.64 20.42 -9.91
C ASP A 730 1.55 21.94 -9.69
N VAL A 731 0.44 22.58 -10.03
CA VAL A 731 0.26 23.99 -9.67
C VAL A 731 0.05 24.00 -8.17
N SER A 732 0.93 24.66 -7.41
CA SER A 732 0.82 24.70 -5.95
C SER A 732 -0.55 25.25 -5.52
N HIS A 733 -1.52 24.36 -5.32
CA HIS A 733 -2.76 24.65 -4.62
C HIS A 733 -2.43 24.50 -3.13
N LEU A 734 -1.69 25.49 -2.63
CA LEU A 734 -1.68 25.81 -1.20
C LEU A 734 -2.96 26.57 -0.86
#